data_AF-A0A1F2KG96-F1
#
_entry.id   AF-A0A1F2KG96-F1
#
_cell.length_a   1.000
_cell.length_b   1.000
_cell.length_c   1.000
_cell.angle_alpha   90.00
_cell.angle_beta   90.00
_cell.angle_gamma   90.00
#
_symmetry.space_group_name_H-M   'P 1'
#
loop_
_entity.id
_entity.type
_entity.pdbx_description
1 polymer ?
#
loop_
_entity_poly.entity_id
_entity_poly.type
_entity_poly.pdbx_seq_one_letter_code
_entity_poly.pdbx_strand_id
1 'polypeptide(L)'
;MANLNSYFLKDYNRPIETVIKADDTDHIYDEVSEYVITNDISNKIANFFEAYKEKGSTNGVWISGFFGSGKSHLLKILSYVLENKIYGEESLSSLFADKVKDDPKLKADILSSIEKHPSESILFNIDQQAQITSKSDQNALLQVFYKVFFDHQGFYGFQPHIAEFEAYLEKNGKYALFKDEFEKEFDKTWIEARKDYVDPLINEAIAIALGNIYNTDSDKYEDYLDQWEDKHRASIEDFANKVADYIDSKGKGFRLNFFVDEVGQYIAENTKLMLNLQTIAESLDTKCQGNSWVFVTSQEDLESLVGDDRQIQKDDFSKIQGRFSNRIPLTSSNVDEVIERRLLEKNNEGEVLFGDLYEQEHPNLRTLLTFSEVGMQFKLYRDEEDFVSKYPFIPYQFDLFQQCIKSLSRHNVFQGKHASVGERSMLGVFQEVLKSLNTFQVGNLVTFDLMFHGIAGTLRTEVQNAILLASNQLEHRSKLAIRILKALFLVKYFDSFKTTARNIQILLTEDVNININEFGKEIEQALTLLEEETYIQRRGEIYEYLTNEEKDIEEEIKDIRIEDDDVSKYLASVFFDGILREGKLKFLGNKQDFDYTRIVDGLTLGRSHELQLSFITSEYSEYKNDSHFSAKTLSDSTLMMIKLPEDKRFMREVRSFLKTDSYVRKNNTSSNTDSYARILREKGSQNSLRNTSIKDMANDLIARSQIYINGSENTKSSSSDGKTRLIESAQDLIKVAYPKLSLLGNAVLDEAQLRRIMSSSLNLNLFGGDISTVSQAEQEVLNFINRRKNQNERTTLTDLRSHFNGKPYGWRMISTFCLVGQLFKRGKVEPKQATNILDDQQFMLALDNNQHWNNTLILPQQDIDSSYLRQLKDLHKELFEDTNIATEAKEIAKYFKEKAAELITEIQRLLNQQIHFPFVKSLSPMLDKLQSLTVMDYNQLLTSIKDYEDDLLDAKEDVLDKIRSFINSEQANIYRQLSVFLSDNNSNLKYVECDKELDLLNEVQQHEKPYAGTLIRDAKQAVGLLSERITDAQNEMRAEVILKLENYISLLKADKLYQNLSLEQQNMVLQPLLNKLRDAQQERFISVLQNMSYGIGELYNRQLNDIARFQIPTSPTKKTETYNESDVLGNTVREPKEVFITLSTTLKKVKPPKAHIETSEDVEEYLGELRKVLLDQIAQQRKINLN
;
A
#
# COMPACT_ATOMS: atom_id res chain seq x y z
N MET A 1 -68.61 -44.50 -1.18
CA MET A 1 -67.66 -43.39 -0.98
C MET A 1 -68.49 -42.20 -0.53
N ALA A 2 -68.29 -41.73 0.69
CA ALA A 2 -69.00 -40.55 1.18
C ALA A 2 -68.44 -39.31 0.45
N ASN A 3 -69.32 -38.39 0.05
CA ASN A 3 -68.93 -37.13 -0.58
C ASN A 3 -68.50 -36.18 0.54
N LEU A 4 -67.26 -35.67 0.52
CA LEU A 4 -66.74 -34.76 1.55
C LEU A 4 -67.68 -33.56 1.78
N ASN A 5 -68.36 -33.09 0.72
CA ASN A 5 -69.35 -32.02 0.79
C ASN A 5 -70.50 -32.29 1.78
N SER A 6 -70.88 -33.56 1.98
CA SER A 6 -72.01 -33.94 2.84
C SER A 6 -71.78 -33.71 4.33
N TYR A 7 -70.54 -33.46 4.76
CA TYR A 7 -70.18 -33.21 6.17
C TYR A 7 -70.06 -31.72 6.53
N PHE A 8 -70.18 -30.83 5.54
CA PHE A 8 -70.15 -29.38 5.77
C PHE A 8 -71.58 -28.82 5.88
N LEU A 9 -71.75 -27.78 6.70
CA LEU A 9 -73.02 -27.08 6.86
C LEU A 9 -73.44 -26.36 5.58
N LYS A 10 -72.46 -25.82 4.84
CA LYS A 10 -72.68 -25.08 3.60
C LYS A 10 -71.93 -25.74 2.45
N ASP A 11 -72.58 -25.83 1.29
CA ASP A 11 -71.96 -26.38 0.08
C ASP A 11 -70.77 -25.51 -0.35
N TYR A 12 -69.57 -26.10 -0.42
CA TYR A 12 -68.38 -25.39 -0.87
C TYR A 12 -68.34 -25.20 -2.40
N ASN A 13 -69.28 -25.77 -3.16
CA ASN A 13 -69.42 -25.51 -4.61
C ASN A 13 -70.19 -24.23 -4.93
N ARG A 14 -70.82 -23.60 -3.94
CA ARG A 14 -71.58 -22.36 -4.13
C ARG A 14 -70.70 -21.21 -4.66
N PRO A 15 -71.24 -20.29 -5.46
CA PRO A 15 -70.49 -19.11 -5.89
C PRO A 15 -70.21 -18.23 -4.67
N ILE A 16 -68.95 -17.84 -4.48
CA ILE A 16 -68.53 -16.86 -3.48
C ILE A 16 -67.87 -15.72 -4.25
N GLU A 17 -68.40 -14.51 -4.14
CA GLU A 17 -67.80 -13.36 -4.81
C GLU A 17 -66.45 -13.02 -4.19
N THR A 18 -65.42 -12.97 -5.05
CA THR A 18 -64.04 -12.70 -4.65
C THR A 18 -63.64 -11.22 -4.81
N VAL A 19 -64.41 -10.43 -5.57
CA VAL A 19 -64.16 -9.01 -5.88
C VAL A 19 -65.39 -8.18 -5.51
N ILE A 20 -65.21 -7.15 -4.69
CA ILE A 20 -66.29 -6.24 -4.29
C ILE A 20 -66.39 -5.11 -5.30
N LYS A 21 -67.61 -4.87 -5.77
CA LYS A 21 -67.97 -3.67 -6.52
C LYS A 21 -68.79 -2.78 -5.59
N ALA A 22 -68.36 -1.52 -5.42
CA ALA A 22 -69.09 -0.55 -4.59
C ALA A 22 -70.49 -0.24 -5.16
N ASP A 23 -70.63 -0.32 -6.49
CA ASP A 23 -71.86 0.01 -7.21
C ASP A 23 -72.87 -1.16 -7.33
N ASP A 24 -72.50 -2.36 -6.88
CA ASP A 24 -73.36 -3.54 -6.96
C ASP A 24 -74.35 -3.58 -5.79
N THR A 25 -75.64 -3.49 -6.13
CA THR A 25 -76.77 -3.40 -5.19
C THR A 25 -77.72 -4.61 -5.26
N ASP A 26 -77.46 -5.57 -6.16
CA ASP A 26 -78.40 -6.68 -6.43
C ASP A 26 -78.28 -7.82 -5.40
N HIS A 27 -77.15 -7.93 -4.70
CA HIS A 27 -76.83 -9.04 -3.78
C HIS A 27 -76.55 -8.62 -2.32
N ILE A 28 -77.08 -7.48 -1.88
CA ILE A 28 -76.80 -6.88 -0.56
C ILE A 28 -77.09 -7.83 0.61
N TYR A 29 -78.24 -8.52 0.58
CA TYR A 29 -78.63 -9.44 1.65
C TYR A 29 -77.63 -10.60 1.79
N ASP A 30 -77.26 -11.21 0.66
CA ASP A 30 -76.32 -12.33 0.63
C ASP A 30 -74.94 -11.88 1.13
N GLU A 31 -74.43 -10.72 0.70
CA GLU A 31 -73.16 -10.14 1.18
C GLU A 31 -73.14 -9.95 2.70
N VAL A 32 -74.20 -9.33 3.26
CA VAL A 32 -74.31 -9.12 4.71
C VAL A 32 -74.47 -10.45 5.43
N SER A 33 -75.21 -11.42 4.89
CA SER A 33 -75.42 -12.75 5.48
C SER A 33 -74.16 -13.63 5.48
N GLU A 34 -73.26 -13.45 4.52
CA GLU A 34 -72.02 -14.23 4.44
C GLU A 34 -70.82 -13.55 5.13
N TYR A 35 -70.93 -12.27 5.52
CA TYR A 35 -69.89 -11.58 6.27
C TYR A 35 -69.62 -12.25 7.62
N VAL A 36 -68.36 -12.56 7.91
CA VAL A 36 -67.94 -13.14 9.21
C VAL A 36 -67.33 -12.06 10.08
N ILE A 37 -67.91 -11.87 11.26
CA ILE A 37 -67.33 -11.03 12.32
C ILE A 37 -66.38 -11.93 13.11
N THR A 38 -65.08 -11.73 12.91
CA THR A 38 -64.03 -12.39 13.71
C THR A 38 -63.94 -11.74 15.08
N ASN A 39 -63.36 -12.44 16.05
CA ASN A 39 -63.15 -11.88 17.40
C ASN A 39 -62.34 -10.57 17.37
N ASP A 40 -61.36 -10.47 16.47
CA ASP A 40 -60.54 -9.27 16.30
C ASP A 40 -61.35 -8.09 15.72
N ILE A 41 -62.19 -8.34 14.70
CA ILE A 41 -63.08 -7.32 14.13
C ILE A 41 -64.11 -6.87 15.17
N SER A 42 -64.71 -7.82 15.91
CA SER A 42 -65.69 -7.55 16.98
C SER A 42 -65.16 -6.53 17.98
N ASN A 43 -63.94 -6.75 18.51
CA ASN A 43 -63.30 -5.83 19.45
C ASN A 43 -63.04 -4.43 18.84
N LYS A 44 -62.69 -4.36 17.55
CA LYS A 44 -62.35 -3.10 16.87
C LYS A 44 -63.60 -2.27 16.53
N ILE A 45 -64.69 -2.91 16.12
CA ILE A 45 -65.95 -2.22 15.79
C ILE A 45 -66.73 -1.80 17.06
N ALA A 46 -66.50 -2.42 18.21
CA ALA A 46 -67.13 -2.05 19.48
C ALA A 46 -66.91 -0.59 19.86
N ASN A 47 -65.66 -0.11 19.79
CA ASN A 47 -65.35 1.30 20.06
C ASN A 47 -66.06 2.26 19.09
N PHE A 48 -66.17 1.86 17.82
CA PHE A 48 -66.88 2.63 16.81
C PHE A 48 -68.38 2.73 17.13
N PHE A 49 -69.07 1.61 17.38
CA PHE A 49 -70.50 1.63 17.65
C PHE A 49 -70.83 2.35 18.98
N GLU A 50 -69.95 2.27 19.97
CA GLU A 50 -70.05 3.07 21.20
C GLU A 50 -69.96 4.57 20.90
N ALA A 51 -68.95 5.00 20.13
CA ALA A 51 -68.79 6.40 19.71
C ALA A 51 -69.91 6.89 18.78
N TYR A 52 -70.42 6.02 17.90
CA TYR A 52 -71.53 6.34 16.99
C TYR A 52 -72.84 6.48 17.76
N LYS A 53 -73.09 5.70 18.81
CA LYS A 53 -74.29 5.80 19.65
C LYS A 53 -74.37 7.10 20.46
N GLU A 54 -73.23 7.68 20.84
CA GLU A 54 -73.15 8.88 21.69
C GLU A 54 -73.11 10.19 20.88
N LYS A 55 -73.50 11.31 21.51
CA LYS A 55 -73.38 12.66 20.93
C LYS A 55 -72.08 13.31 21.39
N GLY A 56 -71.36 13.97 20.47
CA GLY A 56 -70.12 14.70 20.77
C GLY A 56 -68.82 13.91 20.61
N SER A 57 -68.87 12.72 20.00
CA SER A 57 -67.68 11.99 19.56
C SER A 57 -67.22 12.49 18.18
N THR A 58 -65.96 12.24 17.81
CA THR A 58 -65.44 12.67 16.50
C THR A 58 -66.08 11.87 15.37
N ASN A 59 -66.59 12.56 14.35
CA ASN A 59 -67.30 11.96 13.22
C ASN A 59 -66.44 11.22 12.17
N GLY A 60 -65.11 11.13 12.35
CA GLY A 60 -64.19 10.47 11.43
C GLY A 60 -63.87 9.03 11.83
N VAL A 61 -64.04 8.08 10.89
CA VAL A 61 -63.67 6.66 11.04
C VAL A 61 -62.60 6.28 10.01
N TRP A 62 -61.50 5.70 10.49
CA TRP A 62 -60.37 5.30 9.64
C TRP A 62 -60.18 3.78 9.68
N ILE A 63 -60.40 3.13 8.54
CA ILE A 63 -60.22 1.68 8.36
C ILE A 63 -58.88 1.45 7.65
N SER A 64 -57.84 1.08 8.40
CA SER A 64 -56.49 0.80 7.87
C SER A 64 -56.23 -0.71 7.75
N GLY A 65 -55.17 -1.09 7.05
CA GLY A 65 -54.71 -2.48 6.94
C GLY A 65 -54.13 -2.79 5.56
N PHE A 66 -53.39 -3.89 5.45
CA PHE A 66 -52.72 -4.27 4.20
C PHE A 66 -53.70 -4.55 3.06
N PHE A 67 -53.22 -4.49 1.81
CA PHE A 67 -54.04 -4.83 0.65
C PHE A 67 -54.65 -6.22 0.82
N GLY A 68 -55.97 -6.31 0.65
CA GLY A 68 -56.71 -7.56 0.82
C GLY A 68 -57.11 -7.97 2.25
N SER A 69 -56.86 -7.13 3.27
CA SER A 69 -57.34 -7.33 4.67
C SER A 69 -58.85 -7.12 4.87
N GLY A 70 -59.62 -6.93 3.79
CA GLY A 70 -61.07 -6.79 3.85
C GLY A 70 -61.63 -5.37 4.11
N LYS A 71 -60.81 -4.31 4.11
CA LYS A 71 -61.22 -2.91 4.39
C LYS A 71 -62.45 -2.42 3.64
N SER A 72 -62.42 -2.46 2.30
CA SER A 72 -63.53 -2.01 1.44
C SER A 72 -64.81 -2.79 1.68
N HIS A 73 -64.71 -4.05 2.13
CA HIS A 73 -65.88 -4.84 2.50
C HIS A 73 -66.45 -4.43 3.83
N LEU A 74 -65.61 -4.26 4.84
CA LEU A 74 -66.09 -3.77 6.12
C LEU A 74 -66.74 -2.39 5.92
N LEU A 75 -66.15 -1.52 5.10
CA LEU A 75 -66.73 -0.25 4.69
C LEU A 75 -68.12 -0.42 4.04
N LYS A 76 -68.23 -1.30 3.02
CA LYS A 76 -69.50 -1.60 2.33
C LYS A 76 -70.55 -2.18 3.29
N ILE A 77 -70.20 -3.19 4.09
CA ILE A 77 -71.10 -3.80 5.07
C ILE A 77 -71.57 -2.79 6.12
N LEU A 78 -70.68 -1.95 6.65
CA LEU A 78 -71.07 -0.88 7.59
C LEU A 78 -72.04 0.11 6.94
N SER A 79 -71.86 0.45 5.66
CA SER A 79 -72.80 1.33 4.94
C SER A 79 -74.21 0.79 4.91
N TYR A 80 -74.38 -0.50 4.63
CA TYR A 80 -75.68 -1.18 4.62
C TYR A 80 -76.26 -1.42 6.01
N VAL A 81 -75.41 -1.76 6.99
CA VAL A 81 -75.84 -1.98 8.38
C VAL A 81 -76.35 -0.70 9.02
N LEU A 82 -75.68 0.44 8.79
CA LEU A 82 -76.12 1.74 9.33
C LEU A 82 -77.36 2.30 8.61
N GLU A 83 -77.47 2.10 7.30
CA GLU A 83 -78.67 2.48 6.53
C GLU A 83 -79.88 1.59 6.90
N ASN A 84 -79.61 0.34 7.32
CA ASN A 84 -80.56 -0.62 7.87
C ASN A 84 -81.82 -0.85 7.01
N LYS A 85 -81.61 -1.18 5.73
CA LYS A 85 -82.70 -1.61 4.85
C LYS A 85 -83.35 -2.91 5.35
N ILE A 86 -84.66 -3.05 5.12
CA ILE A 86 -85.44 -4.23 5.48
C ILE A 86 -85.58 -5.10 4.24
N TYR A 87 -85.23 -6.38 4.34
CA TYR A 87 -85.38 -7.39 3.29
C TYR A 87 -86.28 -8.52 3.80
N GLY A 88 -87.52 -8.59 3.31
CA GLY A 88 -88.50 -9.53 3.85
C GLY A 88 -88.92 -9.14 5.28
N GLU A 89 -88.73 -10.05 6.24
CA GLU A 89 -89.04 -9.83 7.67
C GLU A 89 -87.81 -9.46 8.53
N GLU A 90 -86.59 -9.55 7.97
CA GLU A 90 -85.35 -9.28 8.70
C GLU A 90 -84.73 -7.94 8.30
N SER A 91 -84.15 -7.24 9.28
CA SER A 91 -83.37 -6.03 9.04
C SER A 91 -81.88 -6.38 8.94
N LEU A 92 -81.14 -5.73 8.03
CA LEU A 92 -79.70 -6.02 7.86
C LEU A 92 -78.90 -5.82 9.15
N SER A 93 -79.33 -4.89 10.01
CA SER A 93 -78.70 -4.68 11.30
C SER A 93 -78.93 -5.80 12.29
N SER A 94 -80.13 -6.39 12.34
CA SER A 94 -80.42 -7.56 13.18
C SER A 94 -79.59 -8.76 12.73
N LEU A 95 -79.53 -9.00 11.42
CA LEU A 95 -78.72 -10.06 10.82
C LEU A 95 -77.22 -9.89 11.12
N PHE A 96 -76.70 -8.67 11.08
CA PHE A 96 -75.31 -8.39 11.44
C PHE A 96 -75.07 -8.52 12.95
N ALA A 97 -76.00 -8.06 13.79
CA ALA A 97 -75.89 -8.11 15.24
C ALA A 97 -75.97 -9.55 15.78
N ASP A 98 -76.76 -10.43 15.16
CA ASP A 98 -76.88 -11.85 15.56
C ASP A 98 -75.60 -12.67 15.35
N LYS A 99 -74.68 -12.16 14.54
CA LYS A 99 -73.36 -12.77 14.32
C LYS A 99 -72.38 -12.49 15.46
N VAL A 100 -72.67 -11.50 16.29
CA VAL A 100 -71.89 -11.19 17.49
C VAL A 100 -72.39 -12.11 18.62
N LYS A 101 -71.77 -13.29 18.73
CA LYS A 101 -72.14 -14.30 19.75
C LYS A 101 -71.47 -14.04 21.10
N ASP A 102 -70.22 -13.58 21.08
CA ASP A 102 -69.35 -13.53 22.25
C ASP A 102 -69.33 -12.14 22.95
N ASP A 103 -70.02 -11.14 22.40
CA ASP A 103 -70.11 -9.78 22.97
C ASP A 103 -71.57 -9.24 22.96
N PRO A 104 -72.33 -9.50 24.03
CA PRO A 104 -73.69 -8.98 24.18
C PRO A 104 -73.78 -7.44 24.22
N LYS A 105 -72.71 -6.74 24.64
CA LYS A 105 -72.68 -5.26 24.70
C LYS A 105 -72.63 -4.70 23.29
N LEU A 106 -71.71 -5.18 22.46
CA LEU A 106 -71.60 -4.77 21.05
C LEU A 106 -72.91 -5.04 20.30
N LYS A 107 -73.53 -6.20 20.50
CA LYS A 107 -74.84 -6.53 19.91
C LYS A 107 -75.90 -5.48 20.26
N ALA A 108 -75.97 -5.07 21.53
CA ALA A 108 -76.90 -4.05 21.99
C ALA A 108 -76.56 -2.65 21.44
N ASP A 109 -75.28 -2.31 21.30
CA ASP A 109 -74.82 -1.03 20.78
C ASP A 109 -75.08 -0.86 19.28
N ILE A 110 -74.94 -1.92 18.49
CA ILE A 110 -75.33 -1.93 17.05
C ILE A 110 -76.81 -1.59 16.92
N LEU A 111 -77.69 -2.34 17.61
CA LEU A 111 -79.13 -2.15 17.52
C LEU A 111 -79.56 -0.77 18.05
N SER A 112 -79.01 -0.35 19.19
CA SER A 112 -79.31 0.96 19.79
C SER A 112 -78.86 2.14 18.93
N SER A 113 -77.75 2.00 18.20
CA SER A 113 -77.23 3.06 17.32
C SER A 113 -78.23 3.39 16.22
N ILE A 114 -78.83 2.36 15.63
CA ILE A 114 -79.71 2.46 14.48
C ILE A 114 -81.11 2.90 14.90
N GLU A 115 -81.59 2.44 16.07
CA GLU A 115 -82.86 2.91 16.63
C GLU A 115 -82.80 4.40 16.99
N LYS A 116 -81.69 4.87 17.57
CA LYS A 116 -81.52 6.28 17.97
C LYS A 116 -81.25 7.21 16.79
N HIS A 117 -80.57 6.72 15.76
CA HIS A 117 -80.08 7.51 14.64
C HIS A 117 -80.43 6.86 13.31
N PRO A 118 -81.62 7.16 12.74
CA PRO A 118 -81.92 6.84 11.36
C PRO A 118 -80.85 7.45 10.44
N SER A 119 -80.33 6.71 9.47
CA SER A 119 -79.24 7.21 8.64
C SER A 119 -79.33 6.81 7.17
N GLU A 120 -78.73 7.63 6.32
CA GLU A 120 -78.49 7.32 4.90
C GLU A 120 -76.97 7.23 4.66
N SER A 121 -76.57 6.38 3.72
CA SER A 121 -75.17 6.07 3.44
C SER A 121 -74.81 6.34 1.99
N ILE A 122 -73.76 7.12 1.76
CA ILE A 122 -73.20 7.43 0.44
C ILE A 122 -71.87 6.69 0.30
N LEU A 123 -71.87 5.55 -0.42
CA LEU A 123 -70.69 4.73 -0.68
C LEU A 123 -70.12 5.04 -2.07
N PHE A 124 -68.82 5.33 -2.15
CA PHE A 124 -68.15 5.57 -3.44
C PHE A 124 -66.64 5.29 -3.36
N ASN A 125 -66.07 4.88 -4.50
CA ASN A 125 -64.62 4.77 -4.68
C ASN A 125 -64.06 6.10 -5.22
N ILE A 126 -63.09 6.67 -4.52
CA ILE A 126 -62.57 8.00 -4.87
C ILE A 126 -61.78 8.00 -6.19
N ASP A 127 -60.98 6.97 -6.44
CA ASP A 127 -60.13 6.87 -7.65
C ASP A 127 -60.99 6.72 -8.92
N GLN A 128 -62.11 5.99 -8.83
CA GLN A 128 -63.08 5.86 -9.93
C GLN A 128 -63.81 7.17 -10.20
N GLN A 129 -64.26 7.86 -9.15
CA GLN A 129 -65.02 9.10 -9.28
C GLN A 129 -64.16 10.31 -9.69
N ALA A 130 -62.84 10.26 -9.44
CA ALA A 130 -61.91 11.35 -9.71
C ALA A 130 -61.34 11.40 -11.15
N GLN A 131 -61.69 10.47 -12.05
CA GLN A 131 -61.16 10.42 -13.43
C GLN A 131 -61.49 11.65 -14.31
N ILE A 132 -62.32 12.56 -13.80
CA ILE A 132 -62.87 13.73 -14.50
C ILE A 132 -62.08 15.02 -14.15
N THR A 133 -61.21 14.99 -13.14
CA THR A 133 -60.44 16.16 -12.68
C THR A 133 -58.94 15.84 -12.63
N SER A 134 -58.09 16.76 -13.09
CA SER A 134 -56.64 16.60 -13.02
C SER A 134 -56.20 16.39 -11.56
N LYS A 135 -55.49 15.29 -11.27
CA LYS A 135 -54.93 14.98 -9.92
C LYS A 135 -54.03 16.09 -9.33
N SER A 136 -53.62 17.05 -10.16
CA SER A 136 -52.87 18.25 -9.79
C SER A 136 -53.71 19.38 -9.18
N ASP A 137 -55.04 19.32 -9.29
CA ASP A 137 -55.93 20.36 -8.75
C ASP A 137 -56.13 20.17 -7.24
N GLN A 138 -55.98 21.25 -6.49
CA GLN A 138 -56.09 21.27 -5.03
C GLN A 138 -57.53 20.99 -4.57
N ASN A 139 -58.54 21.30 -5.38
CA ASN A 139 -59.95 21.14 -5.02
C ASN A 139 -60.60 19.84 -5.53
N ALA A 140 -59.84 18.94 -6.16
CA ALA A 140 -60.37 17.72 -6.78
C ALA A 140 -61.17 16.86 -5.79
N LEU A 141 -60.70 16.73 -4.54
CA LEU A 141 -61.40 15.98 -3.49
C LEU A 141 -62.78 16.58 -3.16
N LEU A 142 -62.87 17.90 -2.98
CA LEU A 142 -64.11 18.58 -2.63
C LEU A 142 -65.15 18.43 -3.75
N GLN A 143 -64.72 18.50 -5.01
CA GLN A 143 -65.60 18.32 -6.17
C GLN A 143 -66.23 16.92 -6.22
N VAL A 144 -65.45 15.88 -5.88
CA VAL A 144 -65.99 14.51 -5.78
C VAL A 144 -67.06 14.43 -4.68
N PHE A 145 -66.85 15.05 -3.52
CA PHE A 145 -67.83 15.09 -2.44
C PHE A 145 -69.12 15.82 -2.83
N TYR A 146 -69.03 16.95 -3.54
CA TYR A 146 -70.22 17.62 -4.10
C TYR A 146 -70.95 16.72 -5.10
N LYS A 147 -70.22 16.09 -6.01
CA LYS A 147 -70.80 15.20 -7.02
C LYS A 147 -71.62 14.08 -6.38
N VAL A 148 -71.01 13.29 -5.50
CA VAL A 148 -71.68 12.13 -4.89
C VAL A 148 -72.84 12.55 -3.97
N PHE A 149 -72.74 13.71 -3.32
CA PHE A 149 -73.82 14.25 -2.50
C PHE A 149 -75.02 14.70 -3.33
N PHE A 150 -74.78 15.35 -4.48
CA PHE A 150 -75.84 15.75 -5.40
C PHE A 150 -76.46 14.55 -6.14
N ASP A 151 -75.64 13.59 -6.57
CA ASP A 151 -76.12 12.34 -7.18
C ASP A 151 -77.02 11.56 -6.20
N HIS A 152 -76.65 11.52 -4.90
CA HIS A 152 -77.49 10.92 -3.85
C HIS A 152 -78.87 11.61 -3.69
N GLN A 153 -78.96 12.92 -3.96
CA GLN A 153 -80.23 13.64 -3.97
C GLN A 153 -81.02 13.50 -5.29
N GLY A 154 -80.44 12.86 -6.31
CA GLY A 154 -81.03 12.72 -7.65
C GLY A 154 -80.69 13.87 -8.62
N PHE A 155 -79.81 14.80 -8.22
CA PHE A 155 -79.34 15.91 -9.06
C PHE A 155 -78.16 15.50 -9.95
N TYR A 156 -77.77 16.34 -10.90
CA TYR A 156 -76.67 16.07 -11.83
C TYR A 156 -75.31 16.46 -11.25
N GLY A 157 -74.76 15.59 -10.39
CA GLY A 157 -73.50 15.87 -9.68
C GLY A 157 -72.27 16.03 -10.57
N PHE A 158 -72.32 15.61 -11.84
CA PHE A 158 -71.21 15.79 -12.78
C PHE A 158 -70.90 17.26 -13.07
N GLN A 159 -71.92 18.14 -13.03
CA GLN A 159 -71.77 19.59 -13.18
C GLN A 159 -72.36 20.31 -11.94
N PRO A 160 -71.52 20.79 -11.01
CA PRO A 160 -71.98 21.41 -9.77
C PRO A 160 -72.96 22.57 -9.95
N HIS A 161 -72.77 23.43 -10.96
CA HIS A 161 -73.65 24.57 -11.22
C HIS A 161 -75.06 24.13 -11.66
N ILE A 162 -75.18 23.03 -12.41
CA ILE A 162 -76.47 22.44 -12.80
C ILE A 162 -77.15 21.84 -11.58
N ALA A 163 -76.41 21.07 -10.77
CA ALA A 163 -76.96 20.48 -9.54
C ALA A 163 -77.43 21.56 -8.55
N GLU A 164 -76.75 22.70 -8.45
CA GLU A 164 -77.19 23.82 -7.63
C GLU A 164 -78.47 24.47 -8.15
N PHE A 165 -78.61 24.60 -9.48
CA PHE A 165 -79.84 25.07 -10.10
C PHE A 165 -81.01 24.11 -9.81
N GLU A 166 -80.80 22.80 -9.95
CA GLU A 166 -81.80 21.78 -9.63
C GLU A 166 -82.18 21.82 -8.15
N ALA A 167 -81.20 21.89 -7.25
CA ALA A 167 -81.41 22.01 -5.82
C ALA A 167 -82.16 23.30 -5.43
N TYR A 168 -81.87 24.41 -6.10
CA TYR A 168 -82.59 25.67 -5.91
C TYR A 168 -84.07 25.55 -6.32
N LEU A 169 -84.35 24.89 -7.45
CA LEU A 169 -85.73 24.65 -7.88
C LEU A 169 -86.46 23.69 -6.93
N GLU A 170 -85.78 22.67 -6.41
CA GLU A 170 -86.35 21.70 -5.46
C GLU A 170 -86.68 22.40 -4.12
N LYS A 171 -85.76 23.22 -3.60
CA LYS A 171 -85.97 24.03 -2.38
C LYS A 171 -87.18 24.98 -2.50
N ASN A 172 -87.47 25.45 -3.72
CA ASN A 172 -88.63 26.30 -4.01
C ASN A 172 -89.90 25.49 -4.38
N GLY A 173 -89.86 24.15 -4.37
CA GLY A 173 -90.97 23.28 -4.75
C GLY A 173 -91.35 23.34 -6.23
N LYS A 174 -90.43 23.81 -7.09
CA LYS A 174 -90.66 24.07 -8.52
C LYS A 174 -89.94 23.11 -9.45
N TYR A 175 -89.09 22.22 -8.94
CA TYR A 175 -88.31 21.30 -9.79
C TYR A 175 -89.16 20.31 -10.57
N ALA A 176 -90.21 19.74 -9.96
CA ALA A 176 -91.16 18.88 -10.68
C ALA A 176 -91.87 19.64 -11.82
N LEU A 177 -92.36 20.85 -11.53
CA LEU A 177 -93.00 21.71 -12.53
C LEU A 177 -92.04 22.13 -13.65
N PHE A 178 -90.77 22.36 -13.32
CA PHE A 178 -89.73 22.65 -14.29
C PHE A 178 -89.47 21.49 -15.23
N LYS A 179 -89.37 20.26 -14.71
CA LYS A 179 -89.22 19.06 -15.56
C LYS A 179 -90.39 18.91 -16.52
N ASP A 180 -91.62 19.11 -16.04
CA ASP A 180 -92.83 18.99 -16.85
C ASP A 180 -92.93 20.09 -17.93
N GLU A 181 -92.62 21.34 -17.62
CA GLU A 181 -92.65 22.45 -18.60
C GLU A 181 -91.48 22.39 -19.59
N PHE A 182 -90.30 21.95 -19.15
CA PHE A 182 -89.15 21.74 -20.04
C PHE A 182 -89.43 20.61 -21.05
N GLU A 183 -90.02 19.50 -20.61
CA GLU A 183 -90.36 18.37 -21.50
C GLU A 183 -91.41 18.76 -22.55
N LYS A 184 -92.35 19.66 -22.23
CA LYS A 184 -93.33 20.18 -23.19
C LYS A 184 -92.72 21.07 -24.28
N GLU A 185 -91.62 21.76 -23.97
CA GLU A 185 -90.97 22.68 -24.91
C GLU A 185 -89.91 21.98 -25.78
N PHE A 186 -89.14 21.04 -25.21
CA PHE A 186 -87.98 20.43 -25.87
C PHE A 186 -88.19 18.97 -26.29
N ASP A 187 -89.37 18.37 -26.02
CA ASP A 187 -89.75 16.98 -26.33
C ASP A 187 -88.79 15.90 -25.78
N LYS A 188 -87.97 16.24 -24.77
CA LYS A 188 -87.10 15.32 -24.02
C LYS A 188 -87.16 15.61 -22.52
N THR A 189 -86.93 14.58 -21.71
CA THR A 189 -86.85 14.76 -20.26
C THR A 189 -85.62 15.58 -19.88
N TRP A 190 -85.76 16.43 -18.85
CA TRP A 190 -84.65 17.20 -18.30
C TRP A 190 -83.47 16.32 -17.85
N ILE A 191 -83.74 15.11 -17.33
CA ILE A 191 -82.72 14.17 -16.84
C ILE A 191 -81.78 13.72 -17.96
N GLU A 192 -82.30 13.58 -19.18
CA GLU A 192 -81.52 13.23 -20.37
C GLU A 192 -80.86 14.47 -20.99
N ALA A 193 -81.61 15.58 -21.09
CA ALA A 193 -81.15 16.81 -21.75
C ALA A 193 -80.02 17.53 -20.98
N ARG A 194 -80.01 17.48 -19.64
CA ARG A 194 -78.99 18.14 -18.79
C ARG A 194 -77.53 17.70 -19.06
N LYS A 195 -77.33 16.59 -19.79
CA LYS A 195 -75.99 16.12 -20.20
C LYS A 195 -75.37 16.99 -21.30
N ASP A 196 -76.20 17.57 -22.17
CA ASP A 196 -75.81 18.37 -23.32
C ASP A 196 -76.11 19.87 -23.11
N TYR A 197 -76.08 20.34 -21.86
CA TYR A 197 -76.51 21.69 -21.43
C TYR A 197 -75.90 22.88 -22.18
N VAL A 198 -74.80 22.68 -22.92
CA VAL A 198 -74.13 23.68 -23.75
C VAL A 198 -74.88 23.92 -25.08
N ASP A 199 -75.85 23.08 -25.43
CA ASP A 199 -76.70 23.26 -26.61
C ASP A 199 -77.57 24.52 -26.46
N PRO A 200 -77.46 25.50 -27.38
CA PRO A 200 -78.27 26.73 -27.34
C PRO A 200 -79.78 26.46 -27.30
N LEU A 201 -80.25 25.37 -27.91
CA LEU A 201 -81.68 25.02 -27.92
C LEU A 201 -82.16 24.57 -26.54
N ILE A 202 -81.27 24.01 -25.72
CA ILE A 202 -81.57 23.65 -24.33
C ILE A 202 -81.66 24.90 -23.46
N ASN A 203 -80.75 25.87 -23.66
CA ASN A 203 -80.82 27.15 -22.95
C ASN A 203 -82.10 27.94 -23.28
N GLU A 204 -82.51 27.95 -24.56
CA GLU A 204 -83.80 28.55 -24.98
C GLU A 204 -84.99 27.85 -24.30
N ALA A 205 -85.01 26.51 -24.28
CA ALA A 205 -86.06 25.75 -23.60
C ALA A 205 -86.07 25.96 -22.07
N ILE A 206 -84.91 26.10 -21.42
CA ILE A 206 -84.80 26.46 -20.00
C ILE A 206 -85.40 27.84 -19.77
N ALA A 207 -85.08 28.82 -20.63
CA ALA A 207 -85.54 30.19 -20.50
C ALA A 207 -87.06 30.31 -20.64
N ILE A 208 -87.64 29.59 -21.61
CA ILE A 208 -89.09 29.51 -21.83
C ILE A 208 -89.78 28.81 -20.65
N ALA A 209 -89.26 27.67 -20.20
CA ALA A 209 -89.81 26.94 -19.06
C ALA A 209 -89.81 27.78 -17.78
N LEU A 210 -88.71 28.49 -17.48
CA LEU A 210 -88.62 29.39 -16.33
C LEU A 210 -89.51 30.63 -16.48
N GLY A 211 -89.61 31.21 -17.69
CA GLY A 211 -90.51 32.31 -18.00
C GLY A 211 -91.97 31.95 -17.69
N ASN A 212 -92.40 30.75 -18.08
CA ASN A 212 -93.74 30.21 -17.79
C ASN A 212 -93.96 29.96 -16.29
N ILE A 213 -92.98 29.39 -15.58
CA ILE A 213 -93.09 29.06 -14.14
C ILE A 213 -93.08 30.29 -13.24
N TYR A 214 -92.38 31.36 -13.64
CA TYR A 214 -92.29 32.62 -12.89
C TYR A 214 -93.16 33.74 -13.48
N ASN A 215 -93.95 33.44 -14.52
CA ASN A 215 -94.84 34.37 -15.22
C ASN A 215 -94.16 35.70 -15.57
N THR A 216 -92.97 35.60 -16.17
CA THR A 216 -92.08 36.71 -16.52
C THR A 216 -91.50 36.47 -17.93
N ASP A 217 -91.02 37.52 -18.59
CA ASP A 217 -90.37 37.44 -19.91
C ASP A 217 -89.21 36.42 -19.94
N SER A 218 -89.19 35.56 -20.97
CA SER A 218 -88.21 34.48 -21.15
C SER A 218 -86.79 35.02 -21.35
N ASP A 219 -86.66 36.18 -21.98
CA ASP A 219 -85.40 36.87 -22.30
C ASP A 219 -84.52 37.12 -21.05
N LYS A 220 -85.11 37.11 -19.84
CA LYS A 220 -84.34 37.26 -18.58
C LYS A 220 -83.54 36.03 -18.19
N TYR A 221 -83.80 34.88 -18.82
CA TYR A 221 -83.25 33.58 -18.43
C TYR A 221 -82.41 32.92 -19.53
N GLU A 222 -82.12 33.60 -20.65
CA GLU A 222 -81.35 33.04 -21.78
C GLU A 222 -79.95 32.52 -21.36
N ASP A 223 -79.22 33.29 -20.54
CA ASP A 223 -77.88 32.91 -20.03
C ASP A 223 -77.93 32.41 -18.57
N TYR A 224 -79.06 31.85 -18.12
CA TYR A 224 -79.27 31.62 -16.69
C TYR A 224 -78.31 30.59 -16.10
N LEU A 225 -78.05 29.47 -16.80
CA LEU A 225 -77.08 28.46 -16.35
C LEU A 225 -75.64 29.00 -16.32
N ASP A 226 -75.25 29.81 -17.29
CA ASP A 226 -73.93 30.47 -17.34
C ASP A 226 -73.75 31.40 -16.13
N GLN A 227 -74.82 32.10 -15.71
CA GLN A 227 -74.79 32.90 -14.48
C GLN A 227 -74.62 32.05 -13.22
N TRP A 228 -75.13 30.81 -13.19
CA TRP A 228 -74.90 29.88 -12.09
C TRP A 228 -73.46 29.36 -12.10
N GLU A 229 -72.88 29.09 -13.27
CA GLU A 229 -71.47 28.73 -13.42
C GLU A 229 -70.54 29.85 -12.92
N ASP A 230 -70.78 31.10 -13.32
CA ASP A 230 -69.99 32.28 -12.90
C ASP A 230 -70.11 32.59 -11.40
N LYS A 231 -71.29 32.33 -10.80
CA LYS A 231 -71.55 32.58 -9.38
C LYS A 231 -71.12 31.41 -8.49
N HIS A 232 -70.88 30.24 -9.06
CA HIS A 232 -70.53 29.05 -8.31
C HIS A 232 -69.16 29.23 -7.64
N ARG A 233 -69.15 29.20 -6.30
CA ARG A 233 -67.93 29.23 -5.49
C ARG A 233 -67.95 28.08 -4.50
N ALA A 234 -67.43 26.93 -4.92
CA ALA A 234 -67.28 25.77 -4.06
C ALA A 234 -66.26 26.05 -2.93
N SER A 235 -66.68 25.81 -1.69
CA SER A 235 -65.79 25.81 -0.52
C SER A 235 -66.20 24.69 0.43
N ILE A 236 -65.25 24.23 1.26
CA ILE A 236 -65.52 23.15 2.22
C ILE A 236 -66.62 23.55 3.23
N GLU A 237 -66.64 24.83 3.63
CA GLU A 237 -67.66 25.34 4.54
C GLU A 237 -69.06 25.38 3.88
N ASP A 238 -69.14 25.79 2.61
CA ASP A 238 -70.39 25.78 1.85
C ASP A 238 -70.94 24.36 1.70
N PHE A 239 -70.08 23.39 1.36
CA PHE A 239 -70.46 21.98 1.30
C PHE A 239 -71.04 21.48 2.63
N ALA A 240 -70.35 21.78 3.75
CA ALA A 240 -70.81 21.35 5.06
C ALA A 240 -72.16 21.99 5.46
N ASN A 241 -72.42 23.24 5.09
CA ASN A 241 -73.72 23.89 5.33
C ASN A 241 -74.83 23.22 4.50
N LYS A 242 -74.58 22.86 3.24
CA LYS A 242 -75.58 22.16 2.40
C LYS A 242 -75.90 20.76 2.95
N VAL A 243 -74.90 20.05 3.47
CA VAL A 243 -75.12 18.76 4.16
C VAL A 243 -75.94 18.96 5.43
N ALA A 244 -75.67 20.02 6.21
CA ALA A 244 -76.48 20.34 7.40
C ALA A 244 -77.94 20.65 7.03
N ASP A 245 -78.18 21.48 6.01
CA ASP A 245 -79.52 21.78 5.49
C ASP A 245 -80.27 20.50 5.07
N TYR A 246 -79.57 19.55 4.44
CA TYR A 246 -80.15 18.25 4.06
C TYR A 246 -80.51 17.40 5.27
N ILE A 247 -79.63 17.30 6.26
CA ILE A 247 -79.88 16.55 7.51
C ILE A 247 -81.09 17.15 8.25
N ASP A 248 -81.17 18.48 8.36
CA ASP A 248 -82.28 19.17 9.02
C ASP A 248 -83.63 18.92 8.32
N SER A 249 -83.63 18.73 6.98
CA SER A 249 -84.83 18.41 6.21
C SER A 249 -85.41 17.01 6.49
N LYS A 250 -84.58 16.06 6.95
CA LYS A 250 -84.96 14.65 7.18
C LYS A 250 -85.53 14.38 8.58
N GLY A 251 -85.32 15.31 9.52
CA GLY A 251 -85.89 15.26 10.87
C GLY A 251 -84.87 15.03 11.99
N LYS A 252 -85.35 15.06 13.24
CA LYS A 252 -84.47 15.02 14.42
C LYS A 252 -83.80 13.66 14.58
N GLY A 253 -82.48 13.69 14.79
CA GLY A 253 -81.67 12.50 15.06
C GLY A 253 -81.17 11.77 13.82
N PHE A 254 -81.51 12.27 12.62
CA PHE A 254 -81.03 11.75 11.35
C PHE A 254 -79.51 11.95 11.19
N ARG A 255 -78.83 10.97 10.59
CA ARG A 255 -77.41 11.06 10.24
C ARG A 255 -77.15 10.78 8.77
N LEU A 256 -76.15 11.46 8.21
CA LEU A 256 -75.66 11.18 6.86
C LEU A 256 -74.23 10.63 6.95
N ASN A 257 -73.99 9.48 6.34
CA ASN A 257 -72.69 8.81 6.40
C ASN A 257 -72.02 8.82 5.01
N PHE A 258 -70.81 9.34 4.90
CA PHE A 258 -69.98 9.24 3.70
C PHE A 258 -68.98 8.09 3.85
N PHE A 259 -69.04 7.12 2.94
CA PHE A 259 -68.13 5.97 2.89
C PHE A 259 -67.23 6.08 1.66
N VAL A 260 -65.98 6.47 1.90
CA VAL A 260 -65.00 6.77 0.85
C VAL A 260 -63.96 5.64 0.78
N ASP A 261 -64.00 4.87 -0.30
CA ASP A 261 -63.04 3.80 -0.53
C ASP A 261 -61.79 4.30 -1.26
N GLU A 262 -60.63 3.69 -0.97
CA GLU A 262 -59.31 3.90 -1.59
C GLU A 262 -58.67 5.30 -1.38
N VAL A 263 -59.09 6.00 -0.33
CA VAL A 263 -58.53 7.32 0.06
C VAL A 263 -57.01 7.30 0.21
N GLY A 264 -56.45 6.25 0.81
CA GLY A 264 -55.01 6.16 1.04
C GLY A 264 -54.17 6.21 -0.23
N GLN A 265 -54.57 5.50 -1.29
CA GLN A 265 -53.84 5.47 -2.55
C GLN A 265 -53.98 6.78 -3.32
N TYR A 266 -55.18 7.37 -3.31
CA TYR A 266 -55.45 8.65 -3.95
C TYR A 266 -54.63 9.81 -3.35
N ILE A 267 -54.37 9.77 -2.03
CA ILE A 267 -53.70 10.84 -1.30
C ILE A 267 -52.19 10.60 -1.11
N ALA A 268 -51.70 9.37 -1.28
CA ALA A 268 -50.29 8.99 -1.05
C ALA A 268 -49.26 9.87 -1.80
N GLU A 269 -49.64 10.44 -2.94
CA GLU A 269 -48.77 11.29 -3.76
C GLU A 269 -48.89 12.81 -3.46
N ASN A 270 -49.89 13.24 -2.67
CA ASN A 270 -50.18 14.67 -2.44
C ASN A 270 -50.69 14.98 -1.02
N THR A 271 -49.80 15.50 -0.16
CA THR A 271 -50.09 15.86 1.24
C THR A 271 -51.17 16.93 1.40
N LYS A 272 -51.43 17.77 0.37
CA LYS A 272 -52.49 18.80 0.43
C LYS A 272 -53.90 18.20 0.34
N LEU A 273 -54.07 17.10 -0.41
CA LEU A 273 -55.37 16.41 -0.49
C LEU A 273 -55.75 15.79 0.87
N MET A 274 -54.76 15.37 1.66
CA MET A 274 -54.98 14.88 3.03
C MET A 274 -55.52 15.97 3.95
N LEU A 275 -54.94 17.17 3.88
CA LEU A 275 -55.41 18.32 4.66
C LEU A 275 -56.84 18.74 4.28
N ASN A 276 -57.20 18.62 3.00
CA ASN A 276 -58.56 18.90 2.54
C ASN A 276 -59.56 17.89 3.09
N LEU A 277 -59.24 16.59 3.09
CA LEU A 277 -60.10 15.56 3.68
C LEU A 277 -60.32 15.80 5.18
N GLN A 278 -59.26 16.15 5.90
CA GLN A 278 -59.34 16.53 7.30
C GLN A 278 -60.28 17.73 7.50
N THR A 279 -60.14 18.76 6.68
CA THR A 279 -60.95 19.98 6.77
C THR A 279 -62.43 19.70 6.45
N ILE A 280 -62.71 18.78 5.52
CA ILE A 280 -64.07 18.33 5.21
C ILE A 280 -64.69 17.63 6.43
N ALA A 281 -63.98 16.65 7.02
CA ALA A 281 -64.47 15.93 8.19
C ALA A 281 -64.75 16.88 9.37
N GLU A 282 -63.83 17.81 9.65
CA GLU A 282 -63.97 18.82 10.72
C GLU A 282 -65.11 19.81 10.47
N SER A 283 -65.28 20.28 9.23
CA SER A 283 -66.38 21.18 8.87
C SER A 283 -67.73 20.47 8.99
N LEU A 284 -67.81 19.21 8.56
CA LEU A 284 -69.01 18.38 8.70
C LEU A 284 -69.36 18.15 10.18
N ASP A 285 -68.36 17.86 11.03
CA ASP A 285 -68.57 17.66 12.46
C ASP A 285 -69.15 18.92 13.12
N THR A 286 -68.53 20.07 12.83
CA THR A 286 -68.88 21.36 13.43
C THR A 286 -70.23 21.88 12.94
N LYS A 287 -70.48 21.86 11.63
CA LYS A 287 -71.71 22.41 11.03
C LYS A 287 -72.92 21.48 11.20
N CYS A 288 -72.73 20.17 11.10
CA CYS A 288 -73.81 19.18 11.26
C CYS A 288 -73.98 18.71 12.71
N GLN A 289 -73.24 19.28 13.67
CA GLN A 289 -73.27 18.93 15.10
C GLN A 289 -73.05 17.42 15.36
N GLY A 290 -72.10 16.81 14.64
CA GLY A 290 -71.77 15.39 14.74
C GLY A 290 -72.78 14.42 14.09
N ASN A 291 -73.76 14.94 13.32
CA ASN A 291 -74.73 14.10 12.60
C ASN A 291 -74.27 13.69 11.19
N SER A 292 -73.09 14.16 10.73
CA SER A 292 -72.50 13.73 9.46
C SER A 292 -71.19 13.02 9.71
N TRP A 293 -71.07 11.75 9.30
CA TRP A 293 -69.91 10.89 9.56
C TRP A 293 -69.13 10.59 8.29
N VAL A 294 -67.80 10.48 8.39
CA VAL A 294 -66.91 10.21 7.26
C VAL A 294 -66.07 8.96 7.56
N PHE A 295 -66.28 7.91 6.78
CA PHE A 295 -65.57 6.63 6.85
C PHE A 295 -64.62 6.53 5.66
N VAL A 296 -63.36 6.19 5.93
CA VAL A 296 -62.33 6.10 4.88
C VAL A 296 -61.48 4.84 4.98
N THR A 297 -61.00 4.32 3.84
CA THR A 297 -60.08 3.18 3.79
C THR A 297 -58.67 3.58 3.33
N SER A 298 -57.63 2.99 3.94
CA SER A 298 -56.22 3.17 3.53
C SER A 298 -55.40 1.87 3.56
N GLN A 299 -54.41 1.74 2.65
CA GLN A 299 -53.58 0.53 2.52
C GLN A 299 -52.47 0.37 3.58
N GLU A 300 -52.14 1.44 4.31
CA GLU A 300 -51.06 1.42 5.31
C GLU A 300 -51.61 1.66 6.71
N ASP A 301 -51.07 0.94 7.69
CA ASP A 301 -51.04 1.47 9.05
C ASP A 301 -50.15 2.71 9.02
N LEU A 302 -50.67 3.84 9.48
CA LEU A 302 -49.99 5.13 9.48
C LEU A 302 -48.57 5.09 10.09
N GLU A 303 -48.22 4.03 10.81
CA GLU A 303 -46.91 3.79 11.45
C GLU A 303 -45.86 3.14 10.53
N SER A 304 -46.23 2.43 9.45
CA SER A 304 -45.26 1.68 8.62
C SER A 304 -44.51 2.52 7.58
N LEU A 305 -44.94 3.76 7.33
CA LEU A 305 -44.25 4.76 6.49
C LEU A 305 -42.97 5.34 7.12
N VAL A 306 -42.56 4.82 8.28
CA VAL A 306 -41.47 5.34 9.11
C VAL A 306 -40.08 4.77 8.72
N GLY A 307 -40.02 3.83 7.77
CA GLY A 307 -38.80 3.09 7.42
C GLY A 307 -37.92 3.65 6.30
N ASP A 308 -38.41 4.58 5.49
CA ASP A 308 -37.60 5.23 4.43
C ASP A 308 -37.13 6.62 4.89
N ASP A 309 -35.88 6.95 4.55
CA ASP A 309 -35.06 8.10 4.97
C ASP A 309 -35.60 9.51 4.61
N ARG A 310 -36.92 9.73 4.62
CA ARG A 310 -37.57 11.04 4.47
C ARG A 310 -38.22 11.48 5.78
N GLN A 311 -37.41 11.95 6.71
CA GLN A 311 -37.80 12.51 8.02
C GLN A 311 -38.83 13.66 7.98
N ILE A 312 -39.27 14.13 6.81
CA ILE A 312 -40.18 15.28 6.67
C ILE A 312 -41.68 14.89 6.81
N GLN A 313 -42.03 13.60 6.76
CA GLN A 313 -43.44 13.16 6.78
C GLN A 313 -43.99 12.77 8.18
N LYS A 314 -43.23 12.85 9.27
CA LYS A 314 -43.73 12.40 10.59
C LYS A 314 -44.64 13.40 11.32
N ASP A 315 -44.34 14.69 11.24
CA ASP A 315 -44.99 15.70 12.09
C ASP A 315 -46.41 16.08 11.60
N ASP A 316 -46.63 16.11 10.28
CA ASP A 316 -47.94 16.50 9.71
C ASP A 316 -49.02 15.42 9.90
N PHE A 317 -48.63 14.13 9.88
CA PHE A 317 -49.58 13.01 10.05
C PHE A 317 -50.09 12.86 11.49
N SER A 318 -49.30 13.27 12.50
CA SER A 318 -49.69 13.22 13.90
C SER A 318 -50.87 14.15 14.27
N LYS A 319 -51.06 15.25 13.53
CA LYS A 319 -52.18 16.20 13.75
C LYS A 319 -53.49 15.73 13.12
N ILE A 320 -53.43 15.00 12.00
CA ILE A 320 -54.57 14.41 11.30
C ILE A 320 -55.24 13.32 12.17
N GLN A 321 -54.43 12.62 12.97
CA GLN A 321 -54.85 11.55 13.88
C GLN A 321 -55.94 11.93 14.89
N GLY A 322 -56.03 13.22 15.27
CA GLY A 322 -57.03 13.70 16.23
C GLY A 322 -58.45 13.83 15.66
N ARG A 323 -58.62 13.88 14.33
CA ARG A 323 -59.92 14.05 13.66
C ARG A 323 -60.57 12.72 13.23
N PHE A 324 -59.75 11.69 13.03
CA PHE A 324 -60.18 10.31 12.83
C PHE A 324 -59.79 9.46 14.04
N SER A 325 -60.45 9.71 15.18
CA SER A 325 -60.10 9.01 16.44
C SER A 325 -60.62 7.57 16.48
N ASN A 326 -61.68 7.26 15.72
CA ASN A 326 -62.24 5.92 15.59
C ASN A 326 -61.45 5.11 14.55
N ARG A 327 -60.49 4.31 15.02
CA ARG A 327 -59.61 3.51 14.15
C ARG A 327 -59.99 2.04 14.17
N ILE A 328 -60.05 1.47 12.97
CA ILE A 328 -60.31 0.05 12.76
C ILE A 328 -59.14 -0.53 11.94
N PRO A 329 -57.99 -0.82 12.58
CA PRO A 329 -56.86 -1.42 11.88
C PRO A 329 -57.15 -2.89 11.61
N LEU A 330 -57.33 -3.29 10.36
CA LEU A 330 -57.57 -4.67 9.97
C LEU A 330 -56.25 -5.41 9.82
N THR A 331 -56.01 -6.33 10.76
CA THR A 331 -54.90 -7.28 10.72
C THR A 331 -55.32 -8.53 10.00
N SER A 332 -54.40 -9.09 9.22
CA SER A 332 -54.65 -10.33 8.47
C SER A 332 -54.49 -11.59 9.34
N SER A 333 -54.75 -11.49 10.65
CA SER A 333 -54.36 -12.50 11.64
C SER A 333 -55.42 -13.57 11.90
N ASN A 334 -56.65 -13.39 11.41
CA ASN A 334 -57.79 -14.31 11.66
C ASN A 334 -58.41 -14.85 10.36
N VAL A 335 -57.60 -15.04 9.31
CA VAL A 335 -58.09 -15.60 8.03
C VAL A 335 -58.54 -17.05 8.19
N ASP A 336 -57.89 -17.79 9.09
CA ASP A 336 -58.29 -19.13 9.49
C ASP A 336 -59.72 -19.16 10.03
N GLU A 337 -60.08 -18.26 10.96
CA GLU A 337 -61.45 -18.14 11.49
C GLU A 337 -62.50 -17.86 10.40
N VAL A 338 -62.16 -17.03 9.41
CA VAL A 338 -63.04 -16.74 8.27
C VAL A 338 -63.22 -17.95 7.37
N ILE A 339 -62.15 -18.70 7.07
CA ILE A 339 -62.22 -19.92 6.26
C ILE A 339 -62.97 -21.02 7.02
N GLU A 340 -62.73 -21.17 8.32
CA GLU A 340 -63.45 -22.08 9.20
C GLU A 340 -64.96 -21.83 9.13
N ARG A 341 -65.41 -20.61 9.42
CA ARG A 341 -66.85 -20.28 9.48
C ARG A 341 -67.53 -20.19 8.11
N ARG A 342 -66.81 -19.79 7.04
CA ARG A 342 -67.45 -19.68 5.70
C ARG A 342 -67.39 -20.98 4.91
N LEU A 343 -66.32 -21.75 5.03
CA LEU A 343 -66.05 -22.87 4.13
C LEU A 343 -66.06 -24.22 4.85
N LEU A 344 -65.55 -24.28 6.08
CA LEU A 344 -65.28 -25.56 6.76
C LEU A 344 -66.26 -25.88 7.90
N GLU A 345 -67.24 -25.02 8.18
CA GLU A 345 -68.24 -25.24 9.23
C GLU A 345 -68.92 -26.60 9.02
N LYS A 346 -68.89 -27.44 10.06
CA LYS A 346 -69.37 -28.82 9.98
C LYS A 346 -70.85 -28.92 10.34
N ASN A 347 -71.52 -29.94 9.82
CA ASN A 347 -72.83 -30.34 10.32
C ASN A 347 -72.67 -31.34 11.48
N ASN A 348 -73.76 -31.64 12.18
CA ASN A 348 -73.73 -32.53 13.35
C ASN A 348 -73.12 -33.91 13.05
N GLU A 349 -73.29 -34.44 11.83
CA GLU A 349 -72.69 -35.72 11.43
C GLU A 349 -71.17 -35.63 11.25
N GLY A 350 -70.69 -34.52 10.64
CA GLY A 350 -69.27 -34.24 10.45
C GLY A 350 -68.53 -33.97 11.77
N GLU A 351 -69.16 -33.27 12.72
CA GLU A 351 -68.56 -33.00 14.04
C GLU A 351 -68.22 -34.30 14.77
N VAL A 352 -69.18 -35.25 14.83
CA VAL A 352 -68.97 -36.56 15.49
C VAL A 352 -67.89 -37.37 14.76
N LEU A 353 -67.98 -37.48 13.43
CA LEU A 353 -67.07 -38.30 12.65
C LEU A 353 -65.61 -37.84 12.76
N PHE A 354 -65.37 -36.53 12.68
CA PHE A 354 -64.01 -35.97 12.75
C PHE A 354 -63.49 -35.87 14.18
N GLY A 355 -64.38 -35.76 15.18
CA GLY A 355 -64.02 -35.91 16.60
C GLY A 355 -63.48 -37.30 16.91
N ASP A 356 -64.20 -38.35 16.48
CA ASP A 356 -63.78 -39.76 16.63
C ASP A 356 -62.43 -40.03 15.94
N LEU A 357 -62.22 -39.44 14.75
CA LEU A 357 -60.95 -39.55 14.01
C LEU A 357 -59.79 -38.91 14.79
N TYR A 358 -60.01 -37.74 15.41
CA TYR A 358 -59.00 -37.07 16.20
C TYR A 358 -58.63 -37.86 17.46
N GLU A 359 -59.62 -38.43 18.17
CA GLU A 359 -59.36 -39.24 19.36
C GLU A 359 -58.45 -40.45 19.04
N GLN A 360 -58.65 -41.07 17.87
CA GLN A 360 -57.83 -42.20 17.41
C GLN A 360 -56.44 -41.78 16.93
N GLU A 361 -56.33 -40.71 16.14
CA GLU A 361 -55.12 -40.38 15.39
C GLU A 361 -54.30 -39.21 15.98
N HIS A 362 -54.77 -38.51 17.01
CA HIS A 362 -54.07 -37.34 17.58
C HIS A 362 -52.59 -37.60 17.94
N PRO A 363 -52.20 -38.74 18.58
CA PRO A 363 -50.79 -39.04 18.84
C PRO A 363 -49.95 -39.15 17.56
N ASN A 364 -50.51 -39.77 16.52
CA ASN A 364 -49.86 -39.99 15.23
C ASN A 364 -49.71 -38.68 14.45
N LEU A 365 -50.78 -37.86 14.40
CA LEU A 365 -50.79 -36.52 13.80
C LEU A 365 -49.68 -35.62 14.36
N ARG A 366 -49.45 -35.67 15.68
CA ARG A 366 -48.37 -34.89 16.30
C ARG A 366 -46.98 -35.31 15.79
N THR A 367 -46.73 -36.61 15.63
CA THR A 367 -45.45 -37.11 15.09
C THR A 367 -45.29 -36.83 13.60
N LEU A 368 -46.36 -36.97 12.82
CA LEU A 368 -46.35 -36.72 11.37
C LEU A 368 -46.02 -35.27 11.04
N LEU A 369 -46.62 -34.33 11.78
CA LEU A 369 -46.61 -32.90 11.45
C LEU A 369 -45.50 -32.09 12.16
N THR A 370 -44.64 -32.74 12.94
CA THR A 370 -43.54 -32.05 13.64
C THR A 370 -42.41 -31.69 12.66
N PHE A 371 -42.21 -30.38 12.45
CA PHE A 371 -41.11 -29.78 11.68
C PHE A 371 -39.75 -30.00 12.35
N SER A 372 -38.66 -29.87 11.58
CA SER A 372 -37.31 -29.86 12.15
C SER A 372 -37.09 -28.64 13.07
N GLU A 373 -36.17 -28.74 14.02
CA GLU A 373 -35.85 -27.66 14.99
C GLU A 373 -35.27 -26.39 14.33
N VAL A 374 -35.05 -26.39 13.02
CA VAL A 374 -34.39 -25.31 12.28
C VAL A 374 -35.43 -24.44 11.57
N GLY A 375 -35.66 -23.24 12.08
CA GLY A 375 -36.53 -22.22 11.46
C GLY A 375 -37.76 -21.84 12.29
N MET A 376 -38.73 -21.16 11.67
CA MET A 376 -39.99 -20.79 12.32
C MET A 376 -40.83 -22.04 12.62
N GLN A 377 -41.32 -22.15 13.85
CA GLN A 377 -42.22 -23.23 14.27
C GLN A 377 -43.66 -22.83 14.00
N PHE A 378 -44.42 -23.70 13.33
CA PHE A 378 -45.83 -23.46 13.02
C PHE A 378 -46.74 -24.09 14.07
N LYS A 379 -47.95 -23.52 14.20
CA LYS A 379 -48.99 -24.08 15.06
C LYS A 379 -49.49 -25.40 14.47
N LEU A 380 -49.65 -26.38 15.35
CA LEU A 380 -50.37 -27.64 15.08
C LEU A 380 -51.76 -27.57 15.71
N TYR A 381 -52.54 -28.65 15.57
CA TYR A 381 -53.86 -28.76 16.19
C TYR A 381 -53.75 -28.61 17.71
N ARG A 382 -54.59 -27.76 18.30
CA ARG A 382 -54.58 -27.50 19.75
C ARG A 382 -55.37 -28.57 20.52
N ASP A 383 -56.56 -28.87 20.02
CA ASP A 383 -57.55 -29.74 20.61
C ASP A 383 -58.47 -30.31 19.50
N GLU A 384 -59.47 -31.09 19.93
CA GLU A 384 -60.46 -31.71 19.05
C GLU A 384 -61.29 -30.67 18.28
N GLU A 385 -61.74 -29.59 18.95
CA GLU A 385 -62.52 -28.52 18.33
C GLU A 385 -61.72 -27.84 17.19
N ASP A 386 -60.45 -27.56 17.42
CA ASP A 386 -59.52 -26.99 16.43
C ASP A 386 -59.24 -27.93 15.25
N PHE A 387 -59.25 -29.25 15.48
CA PHE A 387 -59.15 -30.24 14.40
C PHE A 387 -60.42 -30.29 13.56
N VAL A 388 -61.59 -30.41 14.20
CA VAL A 388 -62.89 -30.50 13.52
C VAL A 388 -63.17 -29.24 12.69
N SER A 389 -62.84 -28.05 13.20
CA SER A 389 -63.06 -26.78 12.50
C SER A 389 -62.20 -26.65 11.24
N LYS A 390 -60.95 -27.14 11.26
CA LYS A 390 -59.98 -26.98 10.16
C LYS A 390 -59.92 -28.16 9.19
N TYR A 391 -60.35 -29.36 9.58
CA TYR A 391 -60.30 -30.53 8.72
C TYR A 391 -61.04 -30.28 7.38
N PRO A 392 -60.45 -30.62 6.21
CA PRO A 392 -59.26 -31.45 5.99
C PRO A 392 -57.91 -30.71 5.90
N PHE A 393 -57.86 -29.41 6.21
CA PHE A 393 -56.64 -28.60 6.18
C PHE A 393 -55.88 -28.66 7.51
N ILE A 394 -54.58 -28.40 7.44
CA ILE A 394 -53.69 -28.43 8.61
C ILE A 394 -53.41 -26.99 9.08
N PRO A 395 -53.39 -26.70 10.40
CA PRO A 395 -53.28 -25.32 10.91
C PRO A 395 -52.10 -24.51 10.37
N TYR A 396 -50.94 -25.13 10.15
CA TYR A 396 -49.78 -24.43 9.58
C TYR A 396 -50.04 -23.88 8.18
N GLN A 397 -50.94 -24.50 7.40
CA GLN A 397 -51.17 -24.15 5.99
C GLN A 397 -51.76 -22.76 5.84
N PHE A 398 -52.59 -22.32 6.78
CA PHE A 398 -53.20 -20.99 6.78
C PHE A 398 -52.13 -19.89 6.90
N ASP A 399 -51.31 -19.94 7.94
CA ASP A 399 -50.25 -18.94 8.19
C ASP A 399 -49.11 -19.06 7.14
N LEU A 400 -48.64 -20.28 6.85
CA LEU A 400 -47.59 -20.48 5.87
C LEU A 400 -48.01 -19.98 4.49
N PHE A 401 -49.21 -20.33 4.02
CA PHE A 401 -49.70 -19.88 2.72
C PHE A 401 -49.83 -18.35 2.67
N GLN A 402 -50.35 -17.75 3.75
CA GLN A 402 -50.45 -16.30 3.85
C GLN A 402 -49.09 -15.60 3.69
N GLN A 403 -48.07 -16.09 4.39
CA GLN A 403 -46.71 -15.55 4.31
C GLN A 403 -46.11 -15.75 2.91
N CYS A 404 -46.30 -16.94 2.33
CA CYS A 404 -45.87 -17.28 0.98
C CYS A 404 -46.45 -16.35 -0.08
N ILE A 405 -47.76 -16.11 -0.07
CA ILE A 405 -48.40 -15.24 -1.07
C ILE A 405 -47.95 -13.78 -0.88
N LYS A 406 -47.79 -13.29 0.36
CA LYS A 406 -47.19 -11.97 0.62
C LYS A 406 -45.79 -11.85 0.02
N SER A 407 -44.94 -12.86 0.20
CA SER A 407 -43.60 -12.90 -0.37
C SER A 407 -43.61 -12.97 -1.90
N LEU A 408 -44.43 -13.84 -2.51
CA LEU A 408 -44.58 -13.94 -3.97
C LEU A 408 -45.08 -12.61 -4.58
N SER A 409 -45.99 -11.91 -3.91
CA SER A 409 -46.47 -10.59 -4.33
C SER A 409 -45.39 -9.52 -4.34
N ARG A 410 -44.56 -9.47 -3.28
CA ARG A 410 -43.40 -8.54 -3.21
C ARG A 410 -42.40 -8.78 -4.34
N HIS A 411 -42.31 -10.02 -4.82
CA HIS A 411 -41.46 -10.43 -5.93
C HIS A 411 -42.16 -10.36 -7.30
N ASN A 412 -43.29 -9.66 -7.41
CA ASN A 412 -43.99 -9.40 -8.68
C ASN A 412 -44.37 -10.67 -9.47
N VAL A 413 -44.70 -11.76 -8.79
CA VAL A 413 -45.02 -13.06 -9.42
C VAL A 413 -46.45 -13.11 -10.00
N PHE A 414 -47.37 -12.25 -9.49
CA PHE A 414 -48.77 -12.18 -9.93
C PHE A 414 -48.99 -11.21 -11.11
N GLN A 415 -50.09 -11.41 -11.85
CA GLN A 415 -50.51 -10.53 -12.95
C GLN A 415 -51.05 -9.19 -12.42
N GLY A 416 -50.55 -8.06 -12.94
CA GLY A 416 -50.92 -6.71 -12.47
C GLY A 416 -50.18 -6.28 -11.20
N LYS A 417 -49.79 -4.98 -11.12
CA LYS A 417 -49.04 -4.42 -9.97
C LYS A 417 -49.78 -4.52 -8.63
N HIS A 418 -51.08 -4.81 -8.66
CA HIS A 418 -51.98 -4.86 -7.50
C HIS A 418 -52.93 -6.06 -7.54
N ALA A 419 -52.51 -7.22 -8.07
CA ALA A 419 -53.34 -8.42 -7.95
C ALA A 419 -53.66 -8.70 -6.47
N SER A 420 -54.95 -8.77 -6.15
CA SER A 420 -55.53 -8.97 -4.82
C SER A 420 -54.88 -10.15 -4.10
N VAL A 421 -54.03 -9.86 -3.11
CA VAL A 421 -53.37 -10.85 -2.24
C VAL A 421 -53.96 -10.68 -0.83
N GLY A 422 -55.26 -10.92 -0.73
CA GLY A 422 -56.05 -10.75 0.49
C GLY A 422 -56.63 -12.02 1.08
N GLU A 423 -57.35 -11.87 2.19
CA GLU A 423 -58.12 -12.92 2.84
C GLU A 423 -59.19 -13.52 1.91
N ARG A 424 -59.75 -12.69 1.00
CA ARG A 424 -60.70 -13.15 -0.04
C ARG A 424 -60.05 -13.95 -1.15
N SER A 425 -58.81 -13.61 -1.52
CA SER A 425 -58.03 -14.42 -2.44
C SER A 425 -57.64 -15.75 -1.81
N MET A 426 -57.37 -15.75 -0.50
CA MET A 426 -57.12 -16.97 0.26
C MET A 426 -58.37 -17.85 0.34
N LEU A 427 -59.54 -17.30 0.68
CA LEU A 427 -60.80 -18.05 0.72
C LEU A 427 -61.11 -18.71 -0.63
N GLY A 428 -60.94 -17.98 -1.74
CA GLY A 428 -61.10 -18.52 -3.09
C GLY A 428 -60.13 -19.66 -3.40
N VAL A 429 -58.87 -19.54 -2.99
CA VAL A 429 -57.86 -20.62 -3.17
C VAL A 429 -58.25 -21.86 -2.38
N PHE A 430 -58.61 -21.74 -1.10
CA PHE A 430 -59.00 -22.89 -0.27
C PHE A 430 -60.28 -23.55 -0.81
N GLN A 431 -61.24 -22.76 -1.30
CA GLN A 431 -62.43 -23.28 -1.96
C GLN A 431 -62.08 -24.04 -3.25
N GLU A 432 -61.18 -23.51 -4.08
CA GLU A 432 -60.74 -24.17 -5.31
C GLU A 432 -59.98 -25.46 -5.03
N VAL A 433 -59.18 -25.48 -3.96
CA VAL A 433 -58.53 -26.70 -3.47
C VAL A 433 -59.58 -27.74 -3.08
N LEU A 434 -60.60 -27.38 -2.30
CA LEU A 434 -61.69 -28.31 -1.95
C LEU A 434 -62.44 -28.83 -3.19
N LYS A 435 -62.71 -27.97 -4.18
CA LYS A 435 -63.36 -28.35 -5.45
C LYS A 435 -62.51 -29.32 -6.26
N SER A 436 -61.19 -29.21 -6.18
CA SER A 436 -60.27 -30.10 -6.90
C SER A 436 -60.18 -31.52 -6.30
N LEU A 437 -60.69 -31.73 -5.09
CA LEU A 437 -60.67 -33.04 -4.41
C LEU A 437 -61.77 -33.96 -4.96
N ASN A 438 -61.49 -34.62 -6.09
CA ASN A 438 -62.44 -35.52 -6.77
C ASN A 438 -62.73 -36.83 -6.01
N THR A 439 -61.78 -37.31 -5.20
CA THR A 439 -61.91 -38.53 -4.38
C THR A 439 -61.22 -38.31 -3.05
N PHE A 440 -61.98 -38.24 -1.96
CA PHE A 440 -61.46 -37.97 -0.62
C PHE A 440 -61.99 -39.02 0.36
N GLN A 441 -61.10 -39.69 1.10
CA GLN A 441 -61.48 -40.65 2.14
C GLN A 441 -61.27 -40.02 3.52
N VAL A 442 -62.01 -40.50 4.51
CA VAL A 442 -61.84 -40.07 5.90
C VAL A 442 -60.43 -40.48 6.36
N GLY A 443 -59.65 -39.53 6.85
CA GLY A 443 -58.23 -39.72 7.18
C GLY A 443 -57.26 -39.09 6.16
N ASN A 444 -57.72 -38.71 4.96
CA ASN A 444 -56.91 -37.89 4.06
C ASN A 444 -56.71 -36.49 4.63
N LEU A 445 -55.60 -35.87 4.27
CA LEU A 445 -55.23 -34.49 4.57
C LEU A 445 -54.95 -33.74 3.27
N VAL A 446 -55.28 -32.45 3.24
CA VAL A 446 -54.89 -31.59 2.11
C VAL A 446 -53.39 -31.34 2.17
N THR A 447 -52.68 -31.52 1.06
CA THR A 447 -51.26 -31.21 0.95
C THR A 447 -51.02 -29.79 0.44
N PHE A 448 -49.91 -29.17 0.87
CA PHE A 448 -49.63 -27.76 0.62
C PHE A 448 -49.39 -27.44 -0.86
N ASP A 449 -48.92 -28.41 -1.65
CA ASP A 449 -48.75 -28.25 -3.10
C ASP A 449 -50.06 -27.99 -3.85
N LEU A 450 -51.21 -28.42 -3.31
CA LEU A 450 -52.51 -28.18 -3.91
C LEU A 450 -52.87 -26.68 -3.90
N MET A 451 -52.33 -25.89 -2.96
CA MET A 451 -52.52 -24.44 -2.94
C MET A 451 -52.01 -23.76 -4.22
N PHE A 452 -51.04 -24.37 -4.92
CA PHE A 452 -50.59 -23.91 -6.23
C PHE A 452 -51.73 -23.92 -7.26
N HIS A 453 -52.61 -24.92 -7.20
CA HIS A 453 -53.73 -25.04 -8.14
C HIS A 453 -54.67 -23.85 -8.03
N GLY A 454 -55.02 -23.43 -6.81
CA GLY A 454 -55.93 -22.31 -6.59
C GLY A 454 -55.36 -20.95 -6.98
N ILE A 455 -54.03 -20.79 -7.04
CA ILE A 455 -53.41 -19.53 -7.49
C ILE A 455 -52.96 -19.55 -8.94
N ALA A 456 -52.88 -20.72 -9.58
CA ALA A 456 -52.25 -20.90 -10.88
C ALA A 456 -52.76 -19.89 -11.91
N GLY A 457 -54.08 -19.68 -12.00
CA GLY A 457 -54.71 -18.74 -12.94
C GLY A 457 -54.35 -17.26 -12.75
N THR A 458 -53.82 -16.87 -11.59
CA THR A 458 -53.45 -15.47 -11.25
C THR A 458 -51.96 -15.17 -11.43
N LEU A 459 -51.14 -16.22 -11.60
CA LEU A 459 -49.70 -16.10 -11.83
C LEU A 459 -49.40 -15.54 -13.21
N ARG A 460 -48.27 -14.84 -13.37
CA ARG A 460 -47.83 -14.39 -14.70
C ARG A 460 -47.56 -15.56 -15.64
N THR A 461 -47.79 -15.33 -16.93
CA THR A 461 -47.67 -16.35 -17.99
C THR A 461 -46.30 -17.01 -18.02
N GLU A 462 -45.21 -16.28 -17.73
CA GLU A 462 -43.86 -16.83 -17.71
C GLU A 462 -43.68 -17.91 -16.64
N VAL A 463 -44.26 -17.68 -15.45
CA VAL A 463 -44.18 -18.59 -14.31
C VAL A 463 -45.09 -19.81 -14.51
N GLN A 464 -46.29 -19.60 -15.04
CA GLN A 464 -47.20 -20.68 -15.44
C GLN A 464 -46.53 -21.61 -16.45
N ASN A 465 -45.92 -21.03 -17.49
CA ASN A 465 -45.23 -21.79 -18.53
C ASN A 465 -44.03 -22.56 -17.97
N ALA A 466 -43.23 -21.98 -17.07
CA ALA A 466 -42.10 -22.67 -16.46
C ALA A 466 -42.53 -23.94 -15.71
N ILE A 467 -43.57 -23.84 -14.89
CA ILE A 467 -44.08 -24.98 -14.10
C ILE A 467 -44.81 -25.99 -14.99
N LEU A 468 -45.52 -25.54 -16.04
CA LEU A 468 -46.17 -26.43 -17.00
C LEU A 468 -45.14 -27.23 -17.80
N LEU A 469 -44.08 -26.59 -18.29
CA LEU A 469 -42.99 -27.26 -19.00
C LEU A 469 -42.28 -28.28 -18.11
N ALA A 470 -41.97 -27.91 -16.86
CA ALA A 470 -41.39 -28.83 -15.88
C ALA A 470 -42.33 -30.00 -15.58
N SER A 471 -43.63 -29.73 -15.43
CA SER A 471 -44.65 -30.77 -15.21
C SER A 471 -44.69 -31.76 -16.35
N ASN A 472 -44.73 -31.30 -17.61
CA ASN A 472 -44.76 -32.17 -18.79
C ASN A 472 -43.49 -33.03 -18.92
N GLN A 473 -42.32 -32.49 -18.57
CA GLN A 473 -41.04 -33.22 -18.62
C GLN A 473 -40.90 -34.28 -17.52
N LEU A 474 -41.53 -34.04 -16.36
CA LEU A 474 -41.47 -34.91 -15.19
C LEU A 474 -42.65 -35.88 -15.08
N GLU A 475 -43.73 -35.68 -15.84
CA GLU A 475 -45.01 -36.42 -15.72
C GLU A 475 -44.85 -37.94 -15.80
N HIS A 476 -43.97 -38.40 -16.70
CA HIS A 476 -43.67 -39.81 -16.89
C HIS A 476 -42.56 -40.36 -15.98
N ARG A 477 -41.84 -39.50 -15.25
CA ARG A 477 -40.72 -39.90 -14.39
C ARG A 477 -41.12 -39.94 -12.91
N SER A 478 -41.75 -38.89 -12.40
CA SER A 478 -42.17 -38.83 -11.00
C SER A 478 -43.24 -37.77 -10.78
N LYS A 479 -44.46 -38.22 -10.42
CA LYS A 479 -45.54 -37.32 -9.98
C LYS A 479 -45.19 -36.59 -8.68
N LEU A 480 -44.45 -37.24 -7.79
CA LEU A 480 -43.99 -36.65 -6.52
C LEU A 480 -43.02 -35.48 -6.76
N ALA A 481 -42.13 -35.58 -7.76
CA ALA A 481 -41.24 -34.49 -8.12
C ALA A 481 -42.01 -33.22 -8.55
N ILE A 482 -43.12 -33.37 -9.28
CA ILE A 482 -43.99 -32.24 -9.66
C ILE A 482 -44.64 -31.60 -8.42
N ARG A 483 -45.09 -32.41 -7.46
CA ARG A 483 -45.67 -31.93 -6.20
C ARG A 483 -44.65 -31.16 -5.37
N ILE A 484 -43.44 -31.71 -5.22
CA ILE A 484 -42.31 -31.05 -4.55
C ILE A 484 -41.98 -29.72 -5.24
N LEU A 485 -41.92 -29.70 -6.57
CA LEU A 485 -41.63 -28.49 -7.32
C LEU A 485 -42.66 -27.38 -7.04
N LYS A 486 -43.95 -27.71 -7.04
CA LYS A 486 -45.05 -26.78 -6.72
C LYS A 486 -44.95 -26.27 -5.28
N ALA A 487 -44.69 -27.16 -4.31
CA ALA A 487 -44.50 -26.78 -2.92
C ALA A 487 -43.30 -25.85 -2.73
N LEU A 488 -42.15 -26.18 -3.33
CA LEU A 488 -40.93 -25.37 -3.27
C LEU A 488 -41.10 -24.00 -3.95
N PHE A 489 -41.86 -23.94 -5.05
CA PHE A 489 -42.22 -22.68 -5.69
C PHE A 489 -43.02 -21.78 -4.75
N LEU A 490 -44.04 -22.32 -4.06
CA LEU A 490 -44.87 -21.55 -3.12
C LEU A 490 -44.04 -20.94 -1.99
N VAL A 491 -43.06 -21.67 -1.46
CA VAL A 491 -42.23 -21.23 -0.33
C VAL A 491 -40.96 -20.47 -0.74
N LYS A 492 -40.66 -20.33 -2.04
CA LYS A 492 -39.37 -19.82 -2.56
C LYS A 492 -38.88 -18.53 -1.89
N TYR A 493 -39.75 -17.53 -1.77
CA TYR A 493 -39.40 -16.20 -1.24
C TYR A 493 -39.70 -16.04 0.26
N PHE A 494 -39.94 -17.13 0.98
CA PHE A 494 -40.22 -17.10 2.41
C PHE A 494 -39.07 -17.72 3.21
N ASP A 495 -37.99 -16.93 3.39
CA ASP A 495 -36.73 -17.37 4.01
C ASP A 495 -36.85 -17.93 5.44
N SER A 496 -37.93 -17.57 6.16
CA SER A 496 -38.19 -18.05 7.52
C SER A 496 -38.56 -19.53 7.56
N PHE A 497 -39.06 -20.08 6.44
CA PHE A 497 -39.32 -21.50 6.28
C PHE A 497 -38.09 -22.20 5.68
N LYS A 498 -37.55 -23.21 6.38
CA LYS A 498 -36.41 -23.98 5.89
C LYS A 498 -36.90 -25.24 5.18
N THR A 499 -36.66 -25.31 3.87
CA THR A 499 -37.06 -26.42 2.98
C THR A 499 -36.11 -27.61 3.09
N THR A 500 -36.01 -28.20 4.29
CA THR A 500 -35.31 -29.48 4.50
C THR A 500 -36.14 -30.64 3.96
N ALA A 501 -35.53 -31.79 3.65
CA ALA A 501 -36.25 -32.98 3.19
C ALA A 501 -37.40 -33.37 4.14
N ARG A 502 -37.18 -33.27 5.46
CA ARG A 502 -38.20 -33.49 6.49
C ARG A 502 -39.36 -32.47 6.42
N ASN A 503 -39.06 -31.19 6.23
CA ASN A 503 -40.10 -30.17 6.17
C ASN A 503 -40.93 -30.28 4.88
N ILE A 504 -40.30 -30.65 3.75
CA ILE A 504 -40.99 -30.95 2.48
C ILE A 504 -41.90 -32.17 2.64
N GLN A 505 -41.48 -33.18 3.39
CA GLN A 505 -42.32 -34.33 3.74
C GLN A 505 -43.61 -33.94 4.43
N ILE A 506 -43.54 -33.02 5.39
CA ILE A 506 -44.72 -32.54 6.11
C ILE A 506 -45.66 -31.80 5.16
N LEU A 507 -45.12 -30.95 4.27
CA LEU A 507 -45.92 -30.24 3.26
C LEU A 507 -46.71 -31.16 2.33
N LEU A 508 -46.23 -32.38 2.12
CA LEU A 508 -46.78 -33.35 1.17
C LEU A 508 -47.44 -34.57 1.84
N THR A 509 -47.67 -34.53 3.15
CA THR A 509 -48.34 -35.62 3.88
C THR A 509 -49.85 -35.60 3.59
N GLU A 510 -50.32 -36.62 2.87
CA GLU A 510 -51.71 -36.70 2.36
C GLU A 510 -52.63 -37.65 3.13
N ASP A 511 -52.07 -38.48 4.02
CA ASP A 511 -52.80 -39.50 4.78
C ASP A 511 -52.18 -39.62 6.18
N VAL A 512 -53.03 -39.78 7.20
CA VAL A 512 -52.62 -40.04 8.58
C VAL A 512 -51.94 -41.41 8.75
N ASN A 513 -52.19 -42.38 7.87
CA ASN A 513 -51.62 -43.72 7.94
C ASN A 513 -50.30 -43.89 7.18
N ILE A 514 -49.68 -42.80 6.70
CA ILE A 514 -48.49 -42.88 5.84
C ILE A 514 -47.25 -43.38 6.61
N ASN A 515 -46.45 -44.24 5.98
CA ASN A 515 -45.17 -44.67 6.53
C ASN A 515 -44.10 -43.58 6.33
N ILE A 516 -43.77 -42.88 7.42
CA ILE A 516 -42.81 -41.76 7.43
C ILE A 516 -41.46 -42.13 6.81
N ASN A 517 -40.95 -43.34 7.07
CA ASN A 517 -39.61 -43.72 6.61
C ASN A 517 -39.57 -44.04 5.12
N GLU A 518 -40.62 -44.69 4.59
CA GLU A 518 -40.72 -44.98 3.16
C GLU A 518 -40.95 -43.71 2.36
N PHE A 519 -41.88 -42.86 2.80
CA PHE A 519 -42.17 -41.59 2.14
C PHE A 519 -40.96 -40.64 2.16
N GLY A 520 -40.18 -40.64 3.25
CA GLY A 520 -38.93 -39.89 3.33
C GLY A 520 -37.92 -40.29 2.24
N LYS A 521 -37.78 -41.59 1.95
CA LYS A 521 -36.88 -42.08 0.88
C LYS A 521 -37.38 -41.69 -0.50
N GLU A 522 -38.68 -41.73 -0.75
CA GLU A 522 -39.26 -41.31 -2.03
C GLU A 522 -39.03 -39.81 -2.28
N ILE A 523 -39.11 -38.99 -1.23
CA ILE A 523 -38.81 -37.55 -1.31
C ILE A 523 -37.35 -37.32 -1.63
N GLU A 524 -36.40 -38.01 -0.97
CA GLU A 524 -34.98 -37.87 -1.29
C GLU A 524 -34.67 -38.24 -2.75
N GLN A 525 -35.29 -39.31 -3.26
CA GLN A 525 -35.15 -39.70 -4.67
C GLN A 525 -35.70 -38.63 -5.62
N ALA A 526 -36.88 -38.08 -5.32
CA ALA A 526 -37.49 -37.02 -6.13
C ALA A 526 -36.70 -35.70 -6.06
N LEU A 527 -36.14 -35.34 -4.90
CA LEU A 527 -35.25 -34.18 -4.75
C LEU A 527 -33.96 -34.34 -5.55
N THR A 528 -33.38 -35.54 -5.55
CA THR A 528 -32.18 -35.85 -6.35
C THR A 528 -32.47 -35.68 -7.84
N LEU A 529 -33.61 -36.19 -8.32
CA LEU A 529 -34.04 -36.01 -9.70
C LEU A 529 -34.23 -34.52 -10.07
N LEU A 530 -34.84 -33.72 -9.19
CA LEU A 530 -35.05 -32.29 -9.42
C LEU A 530 -33.73 -31.49 -9.44
N GLU A 531 -32.74 -31.91 -8.65
CA GLU A 531 -31.40 -31.30 -8.61
C GLU A 531 -30.60 -31.63 -9.88
N GLU A 532 -30.71 -32.88 -10.37
CA GLU A 532 -30.11 -33.33 -11.62
C GLU A 532 -30.64 -32.53 -12.83
N GLU A 533 -31.95 -32.30 -12.90
CA GLU A 533 -32.62 -31.55 -13.98
C GLU A 533 -32.58 -30.01 -13.77
N THR A 534 -31.81 -29.53 -12.77
CA THR A 534 -31.59 -28.11 -12.45
C THR A 534 -32.88 -27.31 -12.20
N TYR A 535 -33.92 -27.94 -11.65
CA TYR A 535 -35.12 -27.21 -11.20
C TYR A 535 -34.97 -26.68 -9.77
N ILE A 536 -34.12 -27.33 -8.98
CA ILE A 536 -33.82 -26.94 -7.61
C ILE A 536 -32.31 -26.90 -7.38
N GLN A 537 -31.88 -26.17 -6.35
CA GLN A 537 -30.51 -26.19 -5.85
C GLN A 537 -30.48 -26.60 -4.37
N ARG A 538 -29.43 -27.31 -3.97
CA ARG A 538 -29.18 -27.68 -2.57
C ARG A 538 -28.17 -26.73 -1.93
N ARG A 539 -28.55 -26.10 -0.81
CA ARG A 539 -27.69 -25.28 0.06
C ARG A 539 -27.57 -25.94 1.43
N GLY A 540 -26.52 -26.75 1.63
CA GLY A 540 -26.39 -27.56 2.83
C GLY A 540 -27.52 -28.60 2.91
N GLU A 541 -28.45 -28.44 3.85
CA GLU A 541 -29.64 -29.30 4.01
C GLU A 541 -30.94 -28.67 3.46
N ILE A 542 -30.85 -27.50 2.83
CA ILE A 542 -32.00 -26.72 2.35
C ILE A 542 -32.11 -26.87 0.83
N TYR A 543 -33.32 -27.14 0.33
CA TYR A 543 -33.62 -27.28 -1.10
C TYR A 543 -34.44 -26.09 -1.61
N GLU A 544 -33.99 -25.43 -2.66
CA GLU A 544 -34.64 -24.21 -3.14
C GLU A 544 -35.02 -24.31 -4.61
N TYR A 545 -36.23 -23.87 -4.96
CA TYR A 545 -36.69 -23.76 -6.35
C TYR A 545 -35.88 -22.71 -7.12
N LEU A 546 -35.43 -23.02 -8.33
CA LEU A 546 -34.74 -22.09 -9.23
C LEU A 546 -35.73 -21.41 -10.19
N THR A 547 -35.67 -20.07 -10.30
CA THR A 547 -36.38 -19.37 -11.39
C THR A 547 -35.72 -19.67 -12.74
N ASN A 548 -36.37 -19.33 -13.86
CA ASN A 548 -35.76 -19.49 -15.19
C ASN A 548 -34.40 -18.76 -15.28
N GLU A 549 -34.33 -17.50 -14.82
CA GLU A 549 -33.06 -16.75 -14.80
C GLU A 549 -31.98 -17.42 -13.94
N GLU A 550 -32.35 -17.94 -12.76
CA GLU A 550 -31.42 -18.65 -11.88
C GLU A 550 -31.02 -20.01 -12.44
N LYS A 551 -31.93 -20.70 -13.13
CA LYS A 551 -31.69 -21.97 -13.80
C LYS A 551 -30.71 -21.78 -14.95
N ASP A 552 -30.91 -20.77 -15.80
CA ASP A 552 -30.00 -20.42 -16.88
C ASP A 552 -28.60 -20.13 -16.33
N ILE A 553 -28.51 -19.32 -15.26
CA ILE A 553 -27.25 -19.05 -14.57
C ILE A 553 -26.61 -20.33 -14.01
N GLU A 554 -27.39 -21.22 -13.39
CA GLU A 554 -26.87 -22.45 -12.80
C GLU A 554 -26.40 -23.45 -13.88
N GLU A 555 -27.10 -23.56 -15.00
CA GLU A 555 -26.67 -24.35 -16.16
C GLU A 555 -25.39 -23.77 -16.77
N GLU A 556 -25.32 -22.46 -16.97
CA GLU A 556 -24.10 -21.79 -17.43
C GLU A 556 -22.91 -22.02 -16.48
N ILE A 557 -23.13 -21.98 -15.15
CA ILE A 557 -22.11 -22.30 -14.15
C ILE A 557 -21.68 -23.77 -14.27
N LYS A 558 -22.62 -24.72 -14.43
CA LYS A 558 -22.32 -26.15 -14.58
C LYS A 558 -21.46 -26.42 -15.82
N ASP A 559 -21.69 -25.70 -16.91
CA ASP A 559 -20.99 -25.85 -18.19
C ASP A 559 -19.57 -25.26 -18.21
N ILE A 560 -19.20 -24.43 -17.22
CA ILE A 560 -17.83 -23.93 -17.11
C ILE A 560 -16.85 -25.09 -16.92
N ARG A 561 -15.86 -25.13 -17.80
CA ARG A 561 -14.72 -26.03 -17.69
C ARG A 561 -13.66 -25.39 -16.80
N ILE A 562 -13.16 -26.17 -15.83
CA ILE A 562 -12.07 -25.81 -14.94
C ILE A 562 -10.93 -26.77 -15.20
N GLU A 563 -9.76 -26.23 -15.52
CA GLU A 563 -8.52 -26.98 -15.72
C GLU A 563 -7.96 -27.46 -14.37
N ASP A 564 -7.28 -28.60 -14.36
CA ASP A 564 -6.74 -29.20 -13.12
C ASP A 564 -5.64 -28.33 -12.48
N ASP A 565 -4.93 -27.54 -13.30
CA ASP A 565 -3.97 -26.55 -12.82
C ASP A 565 -4.63 -25.45 -11.96
N ASP A 566 -5.85 -25.04 -12.30
CA ASP A 566 -6.58 -24.01 -11.55
C ASP A 566 -7.11 -24.56 -10.22
N VAL A 567 -7.49 -25.84 -10.19
CA VAL A 567 -7.77 -26.58 -8.95
C VAL A 567 -6.54 -26.58 -8.04
N SER A 568 -5.38 -26.96 -8.58
CA SER A 568 -4.12 -27.02 -7.83
C SER A 568 -3.68 -25.65 -7.28
N LYS A 569 -3.81 -24.57 -8.08
CA LYS A 569 -3.53 -23.19 -7.63
C LYS A 569 -4.46 -22.75 -6.51
N TYR A 570 -5.75 -23.05 -6.63
CA TYR A 570 -6.72 -22.69 -5.58
C TYR A 570 -6.49 -23.49 -4.30
N LEU A 571 -6.27 -24.80 -4.40
CA LEU A 571 -5.94 -25.63 -3.25
C LEU A 571 -4.67 -25.16 -2.55
N ALA A 572 -3.66 -24.71 -3.29
CA ALA A 572 -2.48 -24.10 -2.68
C ALA A 572 -2.81 -22.83 -1.90
N SER A 573 -3.70 -21.98 -2.40
CA SER A 573 -4.18 -20.81 -1.64
C SER A 573 -4.92 -21.24 -0.37
N VAL A 574 -5.69 -22.34 -0.40
CA VAL A 574 -6.38 -22.89 0.77
C VAL A 574 -5.38 -23.44 1.79
N PHE A 575 -4.45 -24.29 1.37
CA PHE A 575 -3.51 -24.97 2.27
C PHE A 575 -2.44 -24.03 2.83
N PHE A 576 -1.78 -23.25 1.97
CA PHE A 576 -0.65 -22.41 2.38
C PHE A 576 -1.10 -21.04 2.92
N ASP A 577 -1.99 -20.34 2.22
CA ASP A 577 -2.41 -18.99 2.61
C ASP A 577 -3.62 -19.00 3.56
N GLY A 578 -4.48 -20.02 3.48
CA GLY A 578 -5.66 -20.17 4.32
C GLY A 578 -5.38 -20.85 5.67
N ILE A 579 -4.73 -22.02 5.65
CA ILE A 579 -4.50 -22.86 6.84
C ILE A 579 -3.15 -22.57 7.48
N LEU A 580 -2.04 -22.76 6.74
CA LEU A 580 -0.70 -22.60 7.31
C LEU A 580 -0.42 -21.13 7.68
N ARG A 581 -0.77 -20.18 6.79
CA ARG A 581 -0.60 -18.71 6.94
C ARG A 581 0.83 -18.25 7.19
N GLU A 582 1.80 -19.13 7.02
CA GLU A 582 3.21 -18.86 7.29
C GLU A 582 4.00 -19.00 5.99
N GLY A 583 4.57 -17.88 5.52
CA GLY A 583 5.41 -17.87 4.32
C GLY A 583 6.76 -18.58 4.51
N LYS A 584 7.15 -18.83 5.77
CA LYS A 584 8.41 -19.49 6.15
C LYS A 584 8.14 -20.48 7.28
N LEU A 585 8.90 -21.56 7.33
CA LEU A 585 8.86 -22.53 8.42
C LEU A 585 9.83 -22.10 9.51
N LYS A 586 9.33 -21.85 10.71
CA LYS A 586 10.16 -21.51 11.85
C LYS A 586 10.63 -22.77 12.57
N PHE A 587 11.94 -22.93 12.71
CA PHE A 587 12.51 -23.98 13.55
C PHE A 587 12.45 -23.58 15.02
N LEU A 588 11.74 -24.36 15.84
CA LEU A 588 11.46 -24.01 17.24
C LEU A 588 12.72 -23.97 18.12
N GLY A 589 13.77 -24.75 17.78
CA GLY A 589 14.98 -24.86 18.59
C GLY A 589 15.81 -23.57 18.64
N ASN A 590 16.09 -22.96 17.48
CA ASN A 590 16.92 -21.75 17.37
C ASN A 590 16.17 -20.53 16.79
N LYS A 591 14.84 -20.64 16.59
CA LYS A 591 13.95 -19.61 16.04
C LYS A 591 14.31 -19.15 14.61
N GLN A 592 15.05 -19.96 13.85
CA GLN A 592 15.40 -19.65 12.46
C GLN A 592 14.23 -19.91 11.51
N ASP A 593 14.01 -19.00 10.57
CA ASP A 593 13.01 -19.14 9.52
C ASP A 593 13.62 -19.76 8.26
N PHE A 594 12.92 -20.72 7.67
CA PHE A 594 13.30 -21.38 6.43
C PHE A 594 12.25 -21.16 5.34
N ASP A 595 12.70 -20.74 4.16
CA ASP A 595 11.85 -20.66 2.99
C ASP A 595 11.61 -22.07 2.43
N TYR A 596 10.40 -22.31 1.89
CA TYR A 596 10.02 -23.61 1.36
C TYR A 596 9.23 -23.47 0.06
N THR A 597 9.36 -24.49 -0.80
CA THR A 597 8.61 -24.63 -2.04
C THR A 597 7.22 -25.16 -1.76
N ARG A 598 6.22 -24.53 -2.37
CA ARG A 598 4.81 -24.91 -2.28
C ARG A 598 4.46 -25.80 -3.47
N ILE A 599 4.04 -27.04 -3.21
CA ILE A 599 3.67 -27.99 -4.26
C ILE A 599 2.29 -28.56 -3.94
N VAL A 600 1.41 -28.61 -4.94
CA VAL A 600 0.11 -29.28 -4.86
C VAL A 600 -0.04 -30.14 -6.11
N ASP A 601 -0.30 -31.44 -5.94
CA ASP A 601 -0.50 -32.41 -7.02
C ASP A 601 0.59 -32.40 -8.11
N GLY A 602 1.83 -32.05 -7.72
CA GLY A 602 2.99 -31.94 -8.60
C GLY A 602 3.20 -30.56 -9.23
N LEU A 603 2.24 -29.65 -9.14
CA LEU A 603 2.38 -28.27 -9.59
C LEU A 603 3.17 -27.46 -8.56
N THR A 604 4.31 -26.92 -8.97
CA THR A 604 5.14 -26.05 -8.13
C THR A 604 4.69 -24.59 -8.25
N LEU A 605 4.50 -23.93 -7.11
CA LEU A 605 4.00 -22.55 -7.04
C LEU A 605 5.04 -21.61 -6.43
N GLY A 606 5.28 -20.50 -7.12
CA GLY A 606 6.23 -19.48 -6.68
C GLY A 606 7.69 -19.83 -6.98
N ARG A 607 8.61 -19.37 -6.12
CA ARG A 607 10.04 -19.62 -6.27
C ARG A 607 10.42 -20.96 -5.62
N SER A 608 11.29 -21.71 -6.29
CA SER A 608 11.84 -22.94 -5.74
C SER A 608 12.86 -22.62 -4.63
N HIS A 609 12.63 -23.25 -3.49
CA HIS A 609 13.50 -23.28 -2.32
C HIS A 609 13.91 -24.73 -2.02
N GLU A 610 14.89 -24.89 -1.13
CA GLU A 610 15.46 -26.20 -0.84
C GLU A 610 14.47 -27.10 -0.10
N LEU A 611 13.81 -26.61 0.96
CA LEU A 611 12.70 -27.33 1.62
C LEU A 611 11.48 -27.34 0.71
N GLN A 612 10.74 -28.46 0.70
CA GLN A 612 9.56 -28.62 -0.15
C GLN A 612 8.42 -29.24 0.66
N LEU A 613 7.24 -28.60 0.58
CA LEU A 613 5.99 -29.13 1.10
C LEU A 613 5.07 -29.47 -0.07
N SER A 614 4.72 -30.74 -0.20
CA SER A 614 3.88 -31.25 -1.30
C SER A 614 2.59 -31.82 -0.76
N PHE A 615 1.47 -31.13 -0.98
CA PHE A 615 0.14 -31.68 -0.75
C PHE A 615 -0.30 -32.53 -1.93
N ILE A 616 -0.87 -33.69 -1.63
CA ILE A 616 -1.35 -34.66 -2.62
C ILE A 616 -2.82 -34.97 -2.33
N THR A 617 -3.66 -34.69 -3.31
CA THR A 617 -5.10 -34.99 -3.31
C THR A 617 -5.37 -36.33 -4.00
N SER A 618 -6.63 -36.79 -3.92
CA SER A 618 -7.09 -38.01 -4.59
C SER A 618 -7.03 -37.95 -6.12
N GLU A 619 -6.86 -36.77 -6.72
CA GLU A 619 -6.76 -36.60 -8.19
C GLU A 619 -5.33 -36.75 -8.71
N TYR A 620 -4.32 -36.87 -7.84
CA TYR A 620 -2.94 -37.11 -8.25
C TYR A 620 -2.77 -38.51 -8.88
N SER A 621 -2.04 -38.59 -9.99
CA SER A 621 -1.91 -39.82 -10.79
C SER A 621 -1.34 -41.01 -10.00
N GLU A 622 -0.38 -40.77 -9.10
CA GLU A 622 0.27 -41.80 -8.26
C GLU A 622 -0.37 -41.91 -6.86
N TYR A 623 -1.57 -41.35 -6.63
CA TYR A 623 -2.20 -41.30 -5.30
C TYR A 623 -2.30 -42.66 -4.59
N LYS A 624 -2.53 -43.74 -5.35
CA LYS A 624 -2.70 -45.10 -4.82
C LYS A 624 -1.38 -45.83 -4.51
N ASN A 625 -0.24 -45.27 -4.90
CA ASN A 625 1.05 -45.94 -4.81
C ASN A 625 1.86 -45.45 -3.59
N ASP A 626 1.65 -46.05 -2.42
CA ASP A 626 2.32 -45.60 -1.19
C ASP A 626 3.86 -45.73 -1.23
N SER A 627 4.36 -46.68 -2.02
CA SER A 627 5.80 -46.84 -2.27
C SER A 627 6.39 -45.67 -3.04
N HIS A 628 5.60 -44.97 -3.86
CA HIS A 628 6.02 -43.76 -4.57
C HIS A 628 6.40 -42.65 -3.59
N PHE A 629 5.55 -42.38 -2.59
CA PHE A 629 5.80 -41.32 -1.60
C PHE A 629 7.03 -41.61 -0.75
N SER A 630 7.19 -42.87 -0.35
CA SER A 630 8.36 -43.31 0.41
C SER A 630 9.64 -43.21 -0.43
N ALA A 631 9.65 -43.71 -1.67
CA ALA A 631 10.83 -43.64 -2.54
C ALA A 631 11.25 -42.20 -2.85
N LYS A 632 10.29 -41.32 -3.12
CA LYS A 632 10.55 -39.91 -3.46
C LYS A 632 11.11 -39.12 -2.28
N THR A 633 10.51 -39.26 -1.10
CA THR A 633 10.99 -38.62 0.14
C THR A 633 12.31 -39.22 0.66
N LEU A 634 12.64 -40.46 0.29
CA LEU A 634 13.96 -41.04 0.56
C LEU A 634 15.04 -40.48 -0.37
N SER A 635 14.70 -40.27 -1.66
CA SER A 635 15.61 -39.68 -2.64
C SER A 635 15.89 -38.20 -2.37
N ASP A 636 14.91 -37.48 -1.83
CA ASP A 636 15.03 -36.08 -1.45
C ASP A 636 14.63 -35.86 0.02
N SER A 637 15.65 -35.77 0.87
CA SER A 637 15.51 -35.51 2.31
C SER A 637 14.92 -34.15 2.68
N THR A 638 14.75 -33.24 1.71
CA THR A 638 14.06 -31.95 1.92
C THR A 638 12.58 -31.95 1.54
N LEU A 639 12.07 -33.06 1.03
CA LEU A 639 10.69 -33.18 0.62
C LEU A 639 9.84 -33.80 1.74
N MET A 640 8.77 -33.10 2.09
CA MET A 640 7.67 -33.64 2.89
C MET A 640 6.43 -33.77 2.00
N MET A 641 5.90 -34.99 1.90
CA MET A 641 4.68 -35.25 1.13
C MET A 641 3.52 -35.50 2.09
N ILE A 642 2.43 -34.74 1.91
CA ILE A 642 1.21 -34.81 2.71
C ILE A 642 0.12 -35.41 1.83
N LYS A 643 -0.20 -36.68 2.05
CA LYS A 643 -1.26 -37.39 1.34
C LYS A 643 -2.57 -37.22 2.10
N LEU A 644 -3.50 -36.46 1.53
CA LEU A 644 -4.84 -36.28 2.09
C LEU A 644 -5.66 -37.56 1.91
N PRO A 645 -6.58 -37.90 2.84
CA PRO A 645 -7.48 -39.04 2.65
C PRO A 645 -8.47 -38.79 1.50
N GLU A 646 -8.99 -39.85 0.90
CA GLU A 646 -9.90 -39.75 -0.24
C GLU A 646 -11.26 -39.17 0.20
N ASP A 647 -11.60 -37.99 -0.31
CA ASP A 647 -12.89 -37.34 -0.10
C ASP A 647 -13.43 -36.74 -1.40
N LYS A 648 -14.39 -37.44 -2.01
CA LYS A 648 -15.05 -37.01 -3.26
C LYS A 648 -15.88 -35.75 -3.07
N ARG A 649 -16.43 -35.52 -1.87
CA ARG A 649 -17.24 -34.32 -1.59
C ARG A 649 -16.35 -33.09 -1.59
N PHE A 650 -15.17 -33.17 -0.97
CA PHE A 650 -14.21 -32.07 -0.95
C PHE A 650 -13.83 -31.61 -2.36
N MET A 651 -13.41 -32.53 -3.23
CA MET A 651 -13.03 -32.18 -4.60
C MET A 651 -14.20 -31.63 -5.44
N ARG A 652 -15.41 -32.15 -5.23
CA ARG A 652 -16.61 -31.62 -5.89
C ARG A 652 -16.90 -30.18 -5.46
N GLU A 653 -16.83 -29.88 -4.16
CA GLU A 653 -17.05 -28.52 -3.64
C GLU A 653 -16.00 -27.53 -4.15
N VAL A 654 -14.73 -27.96 -4.23
CA VAL A 654 -13.64 -27.15 -4.81
C VAL A 654 -13.89 -26.81 -6.27
N ARG A 655 -14.27 -27.80 -7.10
CA ARG A 655 -14.60 -27.57 -8.51
C ARG A 655 -15.83 -26.67 -8.66
N SER A 656 -16.88 -26.90 -7.87
CA SER A 656 -18.07 -26.03 -7.86
C SER A 656 -17.73 -24.60 -7.44
N PHE A 657 -16.86 -24.41 -6.45
CA PHE A 657 -16.39 -23.09 -6.03
C PHE A 657 -15.70 -22.35 -7.18
N LEU A 658 -14.79 -23.02 -7.90
CA LEU A 658 -14.06 -22.43 -9.02
C LEU A 658 -14.96 -22.09 -10.21
N LYS A 659 -15.93 -22.95 -10.52
CA LYS A 659 -16.93 -22.68 -11.56
C LYS A 659 -17.74 -21.42 -11.22
N THR A 660 -18.30 -21.34 -10.01
CA THR A 660 -19.09 -20.18 -9.57
C THR A 660 -18.25 -18.91 -9.51
N ASP A 661 -17.01 -18.95 -8.99
CA ASP A 661 -16.12 -17.78 -8.91
C ASP A 661 -15.73 -17.28 -10.31
N SER A 662 -15.39 -18.18 -11.23
CA SER A 662 -15.10 -17.81 -12.62
C SER A 662 -16.32 -17.19 -13.30
N TYR A 663 -17.52 -17.69 -13.05
CA TYR A 663 -18.75 -17.15 -13.64
C TYR A 663 -19.04 -15.74 -13.13
N VAL A 664 -19.08 -15.58 -11.80
CA VAL A 664 -19.39 -14.31 -11.14
C VAL A 664 -18.38 -13.23 -11.57
N ARG A 665 -17.09 -13.55 -11.65
CA ARG A 665 -16.07 -12.58 -12.10
C ARG A 665 -16.24 -12.16 -13.57
N LYS A 666 -16.65 -13.06 -14.45
CA LYS A 666 -16.86 -12.75 -15.88
C LYS A 666 -18.13 -11.94 -16.12
N ASN A 667 -19.21 -12.23 -15.38
CA ASN A 667 -20.52 -11.69 -15.66
C ASN A 667 -20.93 -10.52 -14.75
N ASN A 668 -20.13 -10.13 -13.76
CA ASN A 668 -20.40 -8.98 -12.89
C ASN A 668 -20.05 -7.64 -13.58
N THR A 669 -20.91 -7.21 -14.51
CA THR A 669 -20.81 -5.95 -15.27
C THR A 669 -21.97 -5.00 -14.96
N SER A 670 -21.78 -3.69 -15.16
CA SER A 670 -22.79 -2.66 -14.90
C SER A 670 -23.94 -2.62 -15.92
N SER A 671 -23.91 -3.47 -16.95
CA SER A 671 -24.92 -3.56 -18.01
C SER A 671 -26.07 -4.54 -17.70
N ASN A 672 -25.98 -5.28 -16.60
CA ASN A 672 -26.97 -6.28 -16.23
C ASN A 672 -28.25 -5.66 -15.68
N THR A 673 -29.37 -6.36 -15.83
CA THR A 673 -30.62 -5.99 -15.15
C THR A 673 -30.45 -6.10 -13.63
N ASP A 674 -31.21 -5.30 -12.87
CA ASP A 674 -31.14 -5.31 -11.40
C ASP A 674 -31.42 -6.71 -10.80
N SER A 675 -32.32 -7.50 -11.43
CA SER A 675 -32.59 -8.90 -11.07
C SER A 675 -31.34 -9.78 -11.24
N TYR A 676 -30.73 -9.74 -12.42
CA TYR A 676 -29.56 -10.53 -12.74
C TYR A 676 -28.34 -10.16 -11.86
N ALA A 677 -28.14 -8.86 -11.63
CA ALA A 677 -27.10 -8.37 -10.72
C ALA A 677 -27.32 -8.82 -9.27
N ARG A 678 -28.58 -8.87 -8.80
CA ARG A 678 -28.92 -9.41 -7.48
C ARG A 678 -28.58 -10.89 -7.37
N ILE A 679 -28.96 -11.70 -8.38
CA ILE A 679 -28.68 -13.15 -8.40
C ILE A 679 -27.16 -13.40 -8.36
N LEU A 680 -26.38 -12.67 -9.17
CA LEU A 680 -24.92 -12.79 -9.17
C LEU A 680 -24.27 -12.45 -7.81
N ARG A 681 -24.74 -11.38 -7.14
CA ARG A 681 -24.27 -11.03 -5.79
C ARG A 681 -24.61 -12.12 -4.78
N GLU A 682 -25.79 -12.70 -4.89
CA GLU A 682 -26.21 -13.79 -4.01
C GLU A 682 -25.34 -15.04 -4.23
N LYS A 683 -25.11 -15.44 -5.48
CA LYS A 683 -24.18 -16.53 -5.84
C LYS A 683 -22.76 -16.25 -5.34
N GLY A 684 -22.28 -15.02 -5.45
CA GLY A 684 -20.98 -14.60 -4.90
C GLY A 684 -20.91 -14.74 -3.37
N SER A 685 -21.95 -14.31 -2.65
CA SER A 685 -22.06 -14.45 -1.19
C SER A 685 -22.06 -15.92 -0.75
N GLN A 686 -22.87 -16.75 -1.42
CA GLN A 686 -22.91 -18.20 -1.20
C GLN A 686 -21.54 -18.85 -1.46
N ASN A 687 -20.86 -18.43 -2.53
CA ASN A 687 -19.54 -18.98 -2.87
C ASN A 687 -18.48 -18.62 -1.82
N SER A 688 -18.61 -17.45 -1.17
CA SER A 688 -17.77 -17.07 -0.02
C SER A 688 -17.99 -18.00 1.18
N LEU A 689 -19.25 -18.33 1.49
CA LEU A 689 -19.57 -19.31 2.54
C LEU A 689 -19.05 -20.71 2.19
N ARG A 690 -19.18 -21.14 0.93
CA ARG A 690 -18.59 -22.40 0.43
C ARG A 690 -17.07 -22.43 0.62
N ASN A 691 -16.37 -21.33 0.32
CA ASN A 691 -14.93 -21.22 0.53
C ASN A 691 -14.52 -21.41 1.99
N THR A 692 -15.32 -20.88 2.93
CA THR A 692 -15.10 -21.10 4.37
C THR A 692 -15.26 -22.57 4.73
N SER A 693 -16.34 -23.22 4.26
CA SER A 693 -16.55 -24.65 4.48
C SER A 693 -15.45 -25.53 3.85
N ILE A 694 -14.93 -25.15 2.67
CA ILE A 694 -13.79 -25.83 2.03
C ILE A 694 -12.54 -25.73 2.92
N LYS A 695 -12.26 -24.57 3.53
CA LYS A 695 -11.12 -24.41 4.45
C LYS A 695 -11.26 -25.29 5.69
N ASP A 696 -12.46 -25.40 6.24
CA ASP A 696 -12.73 -26.24 7.41
C ASP A 696 -12.56 -27.74 7.07
N MET A 697 -13.11 -28.19 5.95
CA MET A 697 -12.91 -29.56 5.44
C MET A 697 -11.44 -29.84 5.16
N ALA A 698 -10.74 -28.90 4.52
CA ALA A 698 -9.30 -29.03 4.26
C ALA A 698 -8.48 -29.16 5.55
N ASN A 699 -8.80 -28.42 6.61
CA ASN A 699 -8.09 -28.54 7.89
C ASN A 699 -8.31 -29.92 8.54
N ASP A 700 -9.54 -30.45 8.50
CA ASP A 700 -9.85 -31.80 9.00
C ASP A 700 -9.14 -32.90 8.17
N LEU A 701 -9.12 -32.76 6.83
CA LEU A 701 -8.40 -33.69 5.94
C LEU A 701 -6.89 -33.68 6.20
N ILE A 702 -6.30 -32.50 6.45
CA ILE A 702 -4.88 -32.39 6.83
C ILE A 702 -4.64 -33.05 8.19
N ALA A 703 -5.53 -32.83 9.16
CA ALA A 703 -5.43 -33.46 10.47
C ALA A 703 -5.45 -35.01 10.40
N ARG A 704 -6.11 -35.58 9.38
CA ARG A 704 -6.18 -37.04 9.12
C ARG A 704 -5.22 -37.56 8.03
N SER A 705 -4.36 -36.70 7.50
CA SER A 705 -3.45 -37.04 6.40
C SER A 705 -2.33 -38.02 6.78
N GLN A 706 -1.76 -38.69 5.78
CA GLN A 706 -0.52 -39.47 5.93
C GLN A 706 0.66 -38.60 5.48
N ILE A 707 1.63 -38.39 6.37
CA ILE A 707 2.78 -37.50 6.13
C ILE A 707 4.02 -38.36 5.93
N TYR A 708 4.70 -38.25 4.80
CA TYR A 708 5.93 -38.98 4.49
C TYR A 708 7.15 -38.05 4.56
N ILE A 709 8.18 -38.48 5.29
CA ILE A 709 9.48 -37.79 5.42
C ILE A 709 10.59 -38.85 5.43
N ASN A 710 11.64 -38.65 4.64
CA ASN A 710 12.84 -39.51 4.60
C ASN A 710 12.55 -41.01 4.36
N GLY A 711 11.55 -41.33 3.52
CA GLY A 711 11.22 -42.71 3.19
C GLY A 711 10.33 -43.46 4.19
N SER A 712 9.81 -42.78 5.20
CA SER A 712 8.89 -43.37 6.18
C SER A 712 7.73 -42.42 6.51
N GLU A 713 6.61 -42.99 6.95
CA GLU A 713 5.48 -42.21 7.47
C GLU A 713 5.86 -41.60 8.83
N ASN A 714 5.69 -40.28 8.98
CA ASN A 714 5.91 -39.57 10.22
C ASN A 714 4.66 -39.67 11.12
N THR A 715 4.79 -40.43 12.21
CA THR A 715 3.73 -40.68 13.19
C THR A 715 3.91 -39.92 14.51
N LYS A 716 4.92 -39.02 14.60
CA LYS A 716 5.23 -38.31 15.85
C LYS A 716 4.17 -37.27 16.25
N SER A 717 3.50 -36.67 15.27
CA SER A 717 2.45 -35.67 15.51
C SER A 717 1.06 -36.30 15.36
N SER A 718 0.23 -36.15 16.40
CA SER A 718 -1.16 -36.63 16.44
C SER A 718 -2.17 -35.53 16.78
N SER A 719 -1.77 -34.26 16.58
CA SER A 719 -2.65 -33.11 16.83
C SER A 719 -3.93 -33.19 15.98
N SER A 720 -5.07 -32.88 16.61
CA SER A 720 -6.38 -32.81 15.94
C SER A 720 -6.52 -31.58 15.04
N ASP A 721 -5.63 -30.60 15.19
CA ASP A 721 -5.58 -29.40 14.34
C ASP A 721 -4.54 -29.58 13.21
N GLY A 722 -5.01 -29.49 11.97
CA GLY A 722 -4.20 -29.73 10.77
C GLY A 722 -2.99 -28.79 10.66
N LYS A 723 -3.17 -27.50 10.99
CA LYS A 723 -2.07 -26.53 11.02
C LYS A 723 -0.98 -26.94 12.00
N THR A 724 -1.37 -27.24 13.23
CA THR A 724 -0.42 -27.62 14.28
C THR A 724 0.35 -28.90 13.89
N ARG A 725 -0.34 -29.90 13.35
CA ARG A 725 0.26 -31.15 12.89
C ARG A 725 1.30 -30.93 11.79
N LEU A 726 1.04 -30.03 10.85
CA LEU A 726 2.00 -29.65 9.80
C LEU A 726 3.25 -28.97 10.38
N ILE A 727 3.08 -28.03 11.31
CA ILE A 727 4.20 -27.30 11.92
C ILE A 727 5.11 -28.25 12.71
N GLU A 728 4.52 -29.17 13.49
CA GLU A 728 5.27 -30.20 14.22
C GLU A 728 6.05 -31.12 13.27
N SER A 729 5.39 -31.61 12.22
CA SER A 729 6.02 -32.48 11.22
C SER A 729 7.11 -31.76 10.42
N ALA A 730 6.93 -30.46 10.16
CA ALA A 730 7.95 -29.63 9.54
C ALA A 730 9.20 -29.47 10.42
N GLN A 731 9.10 -29.56 11.75
CA GLN A 731 10.28 -29.59 12.62
C GLN A 731 11.13 -30.83 12.37
N ASP A 732 10.51 -31.98 12.12
CA ASP A 732 11.24 -33.21 11.76
C ASP A 732 11.84 -33.11 10.37
N LEU A 733 11.13 -32.51 9.40
CA LEU A 733 11.66 -32.24 8.06
C LEU A 733 12.95 -31.42 8.15
N ILE A 734 12.95 -30.31 8.91
CA ILE A 734 14.12 -29.44 9.06
C ILE A 734 15.31 -30.21 9.67
N LYS A 735 15.07 -31.09 10.66
CA LYS A 735 16.13 -31.92 11.28
C LYS A 735 16.72 -32.94 10.33
N VAL A 736 15.89 -33.54 9.47
CA VAL A 736 16.34 -34.51 8.44
C VAL A 736 17.08 -33.80 7.32
N ALA A 737 16.54 -32.68 6.83
CA ALA A 737 17.13 -31.87 5.78
C ALA A 737 18.49 -31.28 6.18
N TYR A 738 18.62 -30.83 7.43
CA TYR A 738 19.82 -30.17 7.95
C TYR A 738 20.34 -30.86 9.23
N PRO A 739 20.98 -32.05 9.13
CA PRO A 739 21.45 -32.79 10.29
C PRO A 739 22.45 -32.00 11.16
N LYS A 740 23.27 -31.15 10.54
CA LYS A 740 24.28 -30.32 11.23
C LYS A 740 23.72 -28.99 11.77
N LEU A 741 22.42 -28.73 11.65
CA LEU A 741 21.79 -27.56 12.28
C LEU A 741 21.89 -27.61 13.82
N SER A 742 21.86 -28.82 14.38
CA SER A 742 22.00 -29.08 15.82
C SER A 742 23.31 -28.57 16.42
N LEU A 743 24.36 -28.37 15.61
CA LEU A 743 25.65 -27.84 16.05
C LEU A 743 25.57 -26.39 16.56
N LEU A 744 24.57 -25.62 16.14
CA LEU A 744 24.31 -24.26 16.67
C LEU A 744 23.64 -24.28 18.05
N GLY A 745 23.21 -25.45 18.54
CA GLY A 745 22.45 -25.58 19.78
C GLY A 745 21.17 -24.73 19.79
N ASN A 746 20.77 -24.28 20.98
CA ASN A 746 19.61 -23.39 21.18
C ASN A 746 20.01 -21.90 21.20
N ALA A 747 21.20 -21.56 20.70
CA ALA A 747 21.69 -20.18 20.71
C ALA A 747 20.96 -19.33 19.66
N VAL A 748 20.35 -18.23 20.10
CA VAL A 748 19.74 -17.24 19.19
C VAL A 748 20.84 -16.32 18.67
N LEU A 749 21.28 -16.56 17.44
CA LEU A 749 22.34 -15.81 16.78
C LEU A 749 21.74 -14.74 15.88
N ASP A 750 21.80 -13.49 16.32
CA ASP A 750 21.27 -12.32 15.64
C ASP A 750 22.32 -11.20 15.49
N GLU A 751 21.94 -10.09 14.85
CA GLU A 751 22.83 -8.94 14.63
C GLU A 751 23.29 -8.29 15.94
N ALA A 752 22.47 -8.32 16.99
CA ALA A 752 22.83 -7.80 18.30
C ALA A 752 23.95 -8.64 18.94
N GLN A 753 23.87 -9.97 18.82
CA GLN A 753 24.94 -10.86 19.23
C GLN A 753 26.21 -10.64 18.41
N LEU A 754 26.11 -10.48 17.08
CA LEU A 754 27.27 -10.18 16.24
C LEU A 754 27.98 -8.90 16.69
N ARG A 755 27.22 -7.82 16.91
CA ARG A 755 27.76 -6.54 17.42
C ARG A 755 28.42 -6.70 18.78
N ARG A 756 27.84 -7.52 19.67
CA ARG A 756 28.41 -7.83 20.99
C ARG A 756 29.73 -8.60 20.90
N ILE A 757 29.81 -9.63 20.05
CA ILE A 757 31.04 -10.41 19.83
C ILE A 757 32.17 -9.49 19.38
N MET A 758 31.85 -8.54 18.51
CA MET A 758 32.85 -7.69 17.87
C MET A 758 33.24 -6.47 18.71
N SER A 759 32.38 -6.01 19.62
CA SER A 759 32.69 -4.93 20.58
C SER A 759 33.37 -5.41 21.86
N SER A 760 33.26 -6.69 22.21
CA SER A 760 33.92 -7.24 23.39
C SER A 760 35.44 -7.39 23.19
N SER A 761 36.22 -6.85 24.13
CA SER A 761 37.66 -7.08 24.28
C SER A 761 37.99 -8.45 24.90
N LEU A 762 36.97 -9.16 25.40
CA LEU A 762 37.06 -10.49 25.98
C LEU A 762 36.42 -11.52 25.05
N ASN A 763 37.08 -12.68 24.90
CA ASN A 763 36.60 -13.87 24.19
C ASN A 763 35.31 -14.40 24.84
N LEU A 764 34.15 -13.82 24.49
CA LEU A 764 32.85 -14.30 24.94
C LEU A 764 32.59 -15.68 24.34
N ASN A 765 32.23 -16.67 25.17
CA ASN A 765 31.92 -18.02 24.69
C ASN A 765 30.42 -18.13 24.39
N LEU A 766 30.07 -18.46 23.14
CA LEU A 766 28.66 -18.49 22.68
C LEU A 766 27.87 -19.68 23.26
N PHE A 767 28.59 -20.74 23.63
CA PHE A 767 28.02 -22.06 23.92
C PHE A 767 28.29 -22.57 25.35
N GLY A 768 28.73 -21.70 26.27
CA GLY A 768 28.78 -22.00 27.71
C GLY A 768 29.93 -22.91 28.21
N GLY A 769 31.11 -22.87 27.59
CA GLY A 769 32.31 -23.62 28.03
C GLY A 769 33.50 -22.75 28.44
N ASP A 770 34.66 -23.36 28.71
CA ASP A 770 35.94 -22.68 28.98
C ASP A 770 36.34 -21.78 27.81
N ILE A 771 36.81 -20.55 28.12
CA ILE A 771 37.14 -19.46 27.19
C ILE A 771 38.15 -19.89 26.09
N SER A 772 38.92 -20.96 26.31
CA SER A 772 39.92 -21.52 25.39
C SER A 772 39.39 -22.60 24.43
N THR A 773 38.14 -23.05 24.54
CA THR A 773 37.61 -24.18 23.75
C THR A 773 36.83 -23.71 22.51
N VAL A 774 37.28 -24.14 21.31
CA VAL A 774 36.60 -23.91 20.03
C VAL A 774 35.35 -24.78 19.97
N SER A 775 34.18 -24.18 19.72
CA SER A 775 32.92 -24.92 19.62
C SER A 775 32.92 -25.85 18.40
N GLN A 776 32.10 -26.90 18.40
CA GLN A 776 32.01 -27.81 17.24
C GLN A 776 31.58 -27.08 15.96
N ALA A 777 30.72 -26.07 16.07
CA ALA A 777 30.32 -25.22 14.95
C ALA A 777 31.48 -24.34 14.44
N GLU A 778 32.28 -23.74 15.33
CA GLU A 778 33.48 -22.99 14.95
C GLU A 778 34.55 -23.90 14.31
N GLN A 779 34.73 -25.13 14.80
CA GLN A 779 35.65 -26.10 14.22
C GLN A 779 35.26 -26.47 12.78
N GLU A 780 33.97 -26.64 12.49
CA GLU A 780 33.49 -26.89 11.12
C GLU A 780 33.80 -25.72 10.17
N VAL A 781 33.60 -24.47 10.62
CA VAL A 781 33.99 -23.28 9.85
C VAL A 781 35.49 -23.23 9.61
N LEU A 782 36.29 -23.45 10.66
CA LEU A 782 37.75 -23.45 10.56
C LEU A 782 38.29 -24.57 9.66
N ASN A 783 37.71 -25.77 9.77
CA ASN A 783 38.07 -26.92 8.92
C ASN A 783 37.75 -26.65 7.45
N PHE A 784 36.61 -26.01 7.16
CA PHE A 784 36.27 -25.61 5.80
C PHE A 784 37.27 -24.60 5.24
N ILE A 785 37.62 -23.56 6.01
CA ILE A 785 38.61 -22.54 5.61
C ILE A 785 40.00 -23.18 5.39
N ASN A 786 40.45 -24.04 6.30
CA ASN A 786 41.72 -24.76 6.18
C ASN A 786 41.75 -25.69 4.97
N ARG A 787 40.66 -26.44 4.71
CA ARG A 787 40.55 -27.33 3.55
C ARG A 787 40.68 -26.55 2.24
N ARG A 788 39.97 -25.43 2.10
CA ARG A 788 40.04 -24.60 0.89
C ARG A 788 41.41 -23.96 0.70
N LYS A 789 42.05 -23.49 1.78
CA LYS A 789 43.44 -22.99 1.71
C LYS A 789 44.42 -24.07 1.25
N ASN A 790 44.31 -25.29 1.79
CA ASN A 790 45.17 -26.42 1.39
C ASN A 790 44.94 -26.82 -0.08
N GLN A 791 43.77 -26.50 -0.64
CA GLN A 791 43.43 -26.68 -2.06
C GLN A 791 43.79 -25.46 -2.93
N ASN A 792 44.47 -24.44 -2.37
CA ASN A 792 44.77 -23.16 -3.01
C ASN A 792 43.53 -22.37 -3.49
N GLU A 793 42.37 -22.62 -2.88
CA GLU A 793 41.13 -21.88 -3.15
C GLU A 793 40.98 -20.69 -2.21
N ARG A 794 40.45 -19.58 -2.75
CA ARG A 794 40.09 -18.39 -1.99
C ARG A 794 38.78 -18.63 -1.24
N THR A 795 38.71 -18.25 0.03
CA THR A 795 37.48 -18.33 0.84
C THR A 795 36.96 -16.93 1.13
N THR A 796 35.83 -16.56 0.55
CA THR A 796 35.14 -15.28 0.81
C THR A 796 34.03 -15.44 1.86
N LEU A 797 33.49 -14.32 2.38
CA LEU A 797 32.29 -14.36 3.22
C LEU A 797 31.07 -14.93 2.46
N THR A 798 30.96 -14.66 1.16
CA THR A 798 29.90 -15.23 0.30
C THR A 798 30.01 -16.75 0.16
N ASP A 799 31.24 -17.27 0.06
CA ASP A 799 31.49 -18.71 0.03
C ASP A 799 31.04 -19.38 1.34
N LEU A 800 31.43 -18.79 2.47
CA LEU A 800 31.05 -19.29 3.80
C LEU A 800 29.52 -19.27 3.96
N ARG A 801 28.88 -18.15 3.60
CA ARG A 801 27.42 -18.05 3.60
C ARG A 801 26.79 -19.17 2.76
N SER A 802 27.24 -19.36 1.52
CA SER A 802 26.60 -20.27 0.58
C SER A 802 26.78 -21.73 0.99
N HIS A 803 27.96 -22.10 1.48
CA HIS A 803 28.25 -23.46 1.96
C HIS A 803 27.45 -23.81 3.23
N PHE A 804 27.44 -22.91 4.23
CA PHE A 804 26.78 -23.19 5.51
C PHE A 804 25.27 -22.96 5.49
N ASN A 805 24.72 -22.22 4.52
CA ASN A 805 23.27 -22.10 4.33
C ASN A 805 22.67 -23.38 3.70
N GLY A 806 23.40 -24.05 2.81
CA GLY A 806 22.93 -25.30 2.18
C GLY A 806 23.06 -26.54 3.05
N LYS A 807 22.61 -27.68 2.51
CA LYS A 807 22.83 -29.02 3.10
C LYS A 807 24.32 -29.32 3.32
N PRO A 808 24.70 -29.93 4.46
CA PRO A 808 23.85 -30.45 5.55
C PRO A 808 23.63 -29.48 6.74
N TYR A 809 24.03 -28.20 6.62
CA TYR A 809 24.13 -27.27 7.76
C TYR A 809 22.85 -26.45 7.99
N GLY A 810 22.30 -25.80 6.95
CA GLY A 810 21.09 -25.00 7.09
C GLY A 810 21.24 -23.74 7.95
N TRP A 811 22.46 -23.23 8.16
CA TRP A 811 22.73 -22.10 9.05
C TRP A 811 22.37 -20.77 8.38
N ARG A 812 21.66 -19.90 9.11
CA ARG A 812 21.40 -18.55 8.63
C ARG A 812 22.72 -17.80 8.47
N MET A 813 22.77 -16.89 7.49
CA MET A 813 23.90 -15.99 7.26
C MET A 813 24.48 -15.42 8.56
N ILE A 814 23.62 -14.83 9.39
CA ILE A 814 24.05 -14.13 10.60
C ILE A 814 24.68 -15.10 11.61
N SER A 815 24.21 -16.35 11.66
CA SER A 815 24.80 -17.40 12.49
C SER A 815 26.21 -17.75 12.02
N THR A 816 26.41 -17.92 10.71
CA THR A 816 27.73 -18.13 10.12
C THR A 816 28.67 -16.94 10.40
N PHE A 817 28.18 -15.70 10.26
CA PHE A 817 28.97 -14.50 10.53
C PHE A 817 29.31 -14.32 12.01
N CYS A 818 28.44 -14.70 12.94
CA CYS A 818 28.75 -14.73 14.37
C CYS A 818 29.92 -15.70 14.65
N LEU A 819 29.89 -16.90 14.06
CA LEU A 819 30.97 -17.90 14.21
C LEU A 819 32.29 -17.39 13.62
N VAL A 820 32.26 -16.75 12.44
CA VAL A 820 33.45 -16.17 11.82
C VAL A 820 34.01 -15.01 12.66
N GLY A 821 33.14 -14.12 13.18
CA GLY A 821 33.54 -13.02 14.07
C GLY A 821 34.20 -13.54 15.36
N GLN A 822 33.70 -14.66 15.90
CA GLN A 822 34.28 -15.31 17.07
C GLN A 822 35.64 -15.96 16.77
N LEU A 823 35.79 -16.61 15.61
CA LEU A 823 37.09 -17.12 15.15
C LEU A 823 38.11 -15.99 14.94
N PHE A 824 37.67 -14.82 14.48
CA PHE A 824 38.51 -13.63 14.33
C PHE A 824 38.97 -13.10 15.70
N LYS A 825 38.04 -12.93 16.66
CA LYS A 825 38.39 -12.52 18.03
C LYS A 825 39.32 -13.49 18.75
N ARG A 826 39.27 -14.78 18.38
CA ARG A 826 40.15 -15.84 18.88
C ARG A 826 41.51 -15.92 18.17
N GLY A 827 41.79 -15.06 17.19
CA GLY A 827 43.05 -15.09 16.43
C GLY A 827 43.24 -16.38 15.62
N LYS A 828 42.14 -16.98 15.13
CA LYS A 828 42.21 -18.19 14.27
C LYS A 828 42.05 -17.87 12.80
N VAL A 829 41.44 -16.73 12.48
CA VAL A 829 41.26 -16.25 11.11
C VAL A 829 41.57 -14.77 10.98
N GLU A 830 42.19 -14.39 9.87
CA GLU A 830 42.49 -13.01 9.48
C GLU A 830 41.64 -12.62 8.26
N PRO A 831 40.79 -11.58 8.38
CA PRO A 831 40.05 -11.03 7.25
C PRO A 831 40.94 -10.07 6.44
N LYS A 832 40.88 -10.18 5.10
CA LYS A 832 41.66 -9.38 4.15
C LYS A 832 40.78 -8.86 3.02
N GLN A 833 40.89 -7.57 2.70
CA GLN A 833 40.35 -6.99 1.47
C GLN A 833 41.50 -6.45 0.62
N ALA A 834 41.58 -6.89 -0.64
CA ALA A 834 42.71 -6.58 -1.53
C ALA A 834 44.07 -6.91 -0.89
N THR A 835 44.84 -5.90 -0.48
CA THR A 835 46.14 -6.03 0.22
C THR A 835 46.06 -5.79 1.72
N ASN A 836 44.97 -5.21 2.24
CA ASN A 836 44.86 -4.77 3.63
C ASN A 836 44.18 -5.82 4.51
N ILE A 837 44.79 -6.10 5.66
CA ILE A 837 44.19 -6.90 6.74
C ILE A 837 43.24 -5.97 7.50
N LEU A 838 42.00 -6.41 7.71
CA LEU A 838 40.97 -5.59 8.37
C LEU A 838 41.15 -5.60 9.89
N ASP A 839 40.95 -4.44 10.52
CA ASP A 839 40.82 -4.31 11.97
C ASP A 839 39.39 -4.63 12.46
N ASP A 840 39.16 -4.56 13.78
CA ASP A 840 37.86 -4.84 14.40
C ASP A 840 36.69 -4.04 13.79
N GLN A 841 36.89 -2.75 13.53
CA GLN A 841 35.84 -1.87 13.01
C GLN A 841 35.60 -2.11 11.53
N GLN A 842 36.67 -2.26 10.75
CA GLN A 842 36.61 -2.55 9.32
C GLN A 842 36.01 -3.93 9.06
N PHE A 843 36.32 -4.92 9.89
CA PHE A 843 35.73 -6.25 9.74
C PHE A 843 34.25 -6.27 10.12
N MET A 844 33.85 -5.49 11.15
CA MET A 844 32.43 -5.28 11.44
C MET A 844 31.67 -4.70 10.27
N LEU A 845 32.20 -3.65 9.64
CA LEU A 845 31.61 -3.05 8.44
C LEU A 845 31.53 -4.05 7.29
N ALA A 846 32.54 -4.92 7.14
CA ALA A 846 32.56 -5.95 6.12
C ALA A 846 31.50 -7.05 6.35
N LEU A 847 31.19 -7.38 7.61
CA LEU A 847 30.14 -8.34 7.95
C LEU A 847 28.73 -7.74 7.78
N ASP A 848 28.55 -6.45 8.11
CA ASP A 848 27.25 -5.75 8.07
C ASP A 848 26.83 -5.37 6.63
N ASN A 849 27.78 -5.10 5.73
CA ASN A 849 27.50 -4.61 4.38
C ASN A 849 27.71 -5.67 3.27
N ASN A 850 26.63 -6.00 2.56
CA ASN A 850 26.60 -6.98 1.47
C ASN A 850 27.63 -6.73 0.36
N GLN A 851 27.99 -5.47 0.08
CA GLN A 851 28.95 -5.12 -0.97
C GLN A 851 30.35 -5.67 -0.67
N HIS A 852 30.66 -5.90 0.60
CA HIS A 852 31.97 -6.38 1.04
C HIS A 852 32.07 -7.91 1.14
N TRP A 853 30.97 -8.66 1.01
CA TRP A 853 31.04 -10.11 1.23
C TRP A 853 31.85 -10.86 0.17
N ASN A 854 31.78 -10.43 -1.10
CA ASN A 854 32.56 -11.03 -2.18
C ASN A 854 34.04 -10.64 -2.17
N ASN A 855 34.38 -9.46 -1.63
CA ASN A 855 35.75 -8.96 -1.65
C ASN A 855 36.54 -9.20 -0.35
N THR A 856 35.86 -9.66 0.72
CA THR A 856 36.47 -9.99 2.01
C THR A 856 36.88 -11.46 2.03
N LEU A 857 38.19 -11.69 1.99
CA LEU A 857 38.81 -13.00 2.09
C LEU A 857 39.06 -13.35 3.55
N ILE A 858 38.75 -14.58 3.95
CA ILE A 858 39.03 -15.09 5.29
C ILE A 858 40.18 -16.10 5.19
N LEU A 859 41.31 -15.76 5.79
CA LEU A 859 42.51 -16.60 5.81
C LEU A 859 42.71 -17.20 7.20
N PRO A 860 43.09 -18.47 7.35
CA PRO A 860 43.52 -19.01 8.63
C PRO A 860 44.87 -18.40 9.01
N GLN A 861 44.96 -17.91 10.25
CA GLN A 861 46.18 -17.32 10.81
C GLN A 861 47.18 -18.45 11.09
N GLN A 862 48.44 -18.27 10.66
CA GLN A 862 49.51 -19.24 10.93
C GLN A 862 50.10 -18.96 12.31
N ASP A 863 50.30 -20.00 13.12
CA ASP A 863 51.06 -19.90 14.37
C ASP A 863 52.53 -19.62 14.01
N ILE A 864 53.03 -18.42 14.32
CA ILE A 864 54.41 -18.01 14.06
C ILE A 864 55.30 -18.45 15.23
N ASP A 865 56.47 -19.02 14.93
CA ASP A 865 57.41 -19.47 15.95
C ASP A 865 57.97 -18.27 16.75
N SER A 866 57.97 -18.41 18.07
CA SER A 866 58.38 -17.37 19.03
C SER A 866 59.85 -16.94 18.89
N SER A 867 60.70 -17.76 18.25
CA SER A 867 62.11 -17.46 18.01
C SER A 867 62.32 -16.26 17.07
N TYR A 868 61.54 -16.17 15.99
CA TYR A 868 61.66 -15.08 15.00
C TYR A 868 61.23 -13.72 15.58
N LEU A 869 60.22 -13.74 16.47
CA LEU A 869 59.75 -12.55 17.18
C LEU A 869 60.82 -11.97 18.11
N ARG A 870 61.59 -12.84 18.76
CA ARG A 870 62.68 -12.41 19.64
C ARG A 870 63.84 -11.81 18.85
N GLN A 871 64.24 -12.43 17.75
CA GLN A 871 65.31 -11.93 16.87
C GLN A 871 65.02 -10.52 16.33
N LEU A 872 63.80 -10.28 15.83
CA LEU A 872 63.42 -8.96 15.34
C LEU A 872 63.43 -7.89 16.46
N LYS A 873 63.09 -8.27 17.71
CA LYS A 873 63.17 -7.36 18.86
C LYS A 873 64.60 -7.07 19.29
N ASP A 874 65.47 -8.06 19.25
CA ASP A 874 66.89 -7.91 19.59
C ASP A 874 67.58 -6.99 18.56
N LEU A 875 67.39 -7.23 17.25
CA LEU A 875 67.87 -6.34 16.19
C LEU A 875 67.26 -4.93 16.29
N HIS A 876 65.97 -4.80 16.60
CA HIS A 876 65.34 -3.49 16.80
C HIS A 876 66.07 -2.68 17.89
N LYS A 877 66.40 -3.35 18.99
CA LYS A 877 67.08 -2.74 20.12
C LYS A 877 68.51 -2.32 19.78
N GLU A 878 69.24 -3.17 19.08
CA GLU A 878 70.65 -2.90 18.75
C GLU A 878 70.78 -1.86 17.63
N LEU A 879 69.95 -1.93 16.60
CA LEU A 879 70.00 -1.01 15.47
C LEU A 879 69.46 0.40 15.83
N PHE A 880 68.39 0.50 16.60
CA PHE A 880 67.74 1.80 16.90
C PHE A 880 67.98 2.32 18.33
N GLU A 881 68.63 1.54 19.20
CA GLU A 881 68.78 1.85 20.64
C GLU A 881 67.42 2.03 21.35
N ASP A 882 66.38 1.35 20.85
CA ASP A 882 65.00 1.46 21.33
C ASP A 882 64.33 0.08 21.49
N THR A 883 63.57 -0.12 22.56
CA THR A 883 62.94 -1.42 22.86
C THR A 883 61.54 -1.52 22.28
N ASN A 884 61.28 -2.56 21.50
CA ASN A 884 59.94 -2.83 20.96
C ASN A 884 59.04 -3.55 21.99
N ILE A 885 58.07 -2.81 22.53
CA ILE A 885 57.17 -3.27 23.62
C ILE A 885 56.01 -4.12 23.10
N ALA A 886 55.74 -4.14 21.79
CA ALA A 886 54.59 -4.84 21.21
C ALA A 886 54.64 -6.36 21.43
N THR A 887 53.49 -6.99 21.65
CA THR A 887 53.39 -8.44 21.93
C THR A 887 52.99 -9.26 20.69
N GLU A 888 52.28 -8.64 19.74
CA GLU A 888 51.82 -9.33 18.53
C GLU A 888 52.83 -9.22 17.38
N ALA A 889 52.97 -10.31 16.61
CA ALA A 889 53.92 -10.41 15.49
C ALA A 889 53.83 -9.25 14.49
N LYS A 890 52.59 -8.86 14.16
CA LYS A 890 52.29 -7.79 13.21
C LYS A 890 52.63 -6.41 13.76
N GLU A 891 52.38 -6.17 15.04
CA GLU A 891 52.72 -4.89 15.69
C GLU A 891 54.23 -4.74 15.87
N ILE A 892 54.93 -5.82 16.23
CA ILE A 892 56.40 -5.84 16.34
C ILE A 892 57.02 -5.44 14.98
N ALA A 893 56.56 -6.05 13.90
CA ALA A 893 57.01 -5.74 12.54
C ALA A 893 56.70 -4.29 12.12
N LYS A 894 55.53 -3.77 12.48
CA LYS A 894 55.14 -2.39 12.18
C LYS A 894 56.07 -1.38 12.85
N TYR A 895 56.33 -1.54 14.14
CA TYR A 895 57.18 -0.61 14.90
C TYR A 895 58.62 -0.60 14.38
N PHE A 896 59.15 -1.77 14.00
CA PHE A 896 60.46 -1.87 13.33
C PHE A 896 60.53 -1.07 12.03
N LYS A 897 59.48 -1.14 11.20
CA LYS A 897 59.44 -0.38 9.94
C LYS A 897 59.35 1.13 10.14
N GLU A 898 58.62 1.59 11.17
CA GLU A 898 58.53 3.01 11.50
C GLU A 898 59.91 3.56 11.89
N LYS A 899 60.65 2.85 12.76
CA LYS A 899 62.02 3.22 13.15
C LYS A 899 63.02 3.11 11.99
N ALA A 900 62.89 2.10 11.14
CA ALA A 900 63.69 1.99 9.92
C ALA A 900 63.47 3.19 8.97
N ALA A 901 62.23 3.67 8.83
CA ALA A 901 61.90 4.83 8.00
C ALA A 901 62.51 6.15 8.55
N GLU A 902 62.54 6.32 9.88
CA GLU A 902 63.24 7.43 10.54
C GLU A 902 64.74 7.41 10.21
N LEU A 903 65.38 6.24 10.34
CA LEU A 903 66.80 6.04 10.04
C LEU A 903 67.15 6.28 8.56
N ILE A 904 66.29 5.81 7.64
CA ILE A 904 66.41 6.07 6.20
C ILE A 904 66.43 7.57 5.91
N THR A 905 65.52 8.32 6.53
CA THR A 905 65.41 9.78 6.35
C THR A 905 66.67 10.49 6.84
N GLU A 906 67.24 10.02 7.95
CA GLU A 906 68.49 10.56 8.48
C GLU A 906 69.69 10.29 7.57
N ILE A 907 69.84 9.05 7.09
CA ILE A 907 70.92 8.67 6.17
C ILE A 907 70.85 9.49 4.87
N GLN A 908 69.65 9.71 4.34
CA GLN A 908 69.43 10.59 3.17
C GLN A 908 69.86 12.03 3.45
N ARG A 909 69.62 12.56 4.66
CA ARG A 909 70.07 13.90 5.05
C ARG A 909 71.60 14.00 5.09
N LEU A 910 72.29 12.95 5.57
CA LEU A 910 73.74 12.88 5.58
C LEU A 910 74.30 12.81 4.14
N LEU A 911 73.72 11.99 3.28
CA LEU A 911 74.12 11.87 1.87
C LEU A 911 74.01 13.20 1.09
N ASN A 912 73.07 14.07 1.43
CA ASN A 912 72.99 15.42 0.83
C ASN A 912 74.21 16.31 1.13
N GLN A 913 75.02 15.99 2.14
CA GLN A 913 76.25 16.71 2.47
C GLN A 913 77.48 16.23 1.67
N GLN A 914 77.30 15.32 0.72
CA GLN A 914 78.39 14.73 -0.08
C GLN A 914 79.29 15.76 -0.79
N ILE A 915 78.74 16.93 -1.14
CA ILE A 915 79.52 18.04 -1.75
C ILE A 915 80.63 18.52 -0.79
N HIS A 916 80.36 18.55 0.51
CA HIS A 916 81.32 18.99 1.53
C HIS A 916 82.10 17.83 2.15
N PHE A 917 81.50 16.62 2.18
CA PHE A 917 82.08 15.42 2.78
C PHE A 917 81.93 14.23 1.81
N PRO A 918 82.87 14.03 0.86
CA PRO A 918 82.74 13.00 -0.18
C PRO A 918 82.59 11.57 0.33
N PHE A 919 83.20 11.26 1.49
CA PHE A 919 83.19 9.93 2.11
C PHE A 919 81.80 9.49 2.62
N VAL A 920 80.82 10.39 2.74
CA VAL A 920 79.46 10.05 3.20
C VAL A 920 78.73 9.13 2.20
N LYS A 921 79.20 9.04 0.94
CA LYS A 921 78.72 8.08 -0.07
C LYS A 921 78.78 6.62 0.41
N SER A 922 79.66 6.30 1.37
CA SER A 922 79.76 4.95 1.97
C SER A 922 78.47 4.49 2.67
N LEU A 923 77.51 5.37 2.95
CA LEU A 923 76.20 5.02 3.54
C LEU A 923 75.15 4.48 2.54
N SER A 924 75.38 4.57 1.23
CA SER A 924 74.41 4.12 0.22
C SER A 924 74.03 2.63 0.33
N PRO A 925 74.96 1.68 0.57
CA PRO A 925 74.60 0.26 0.71
C PRO A 925 73.68 -0.03 1.91
N MET A 926 73.85 0.70 3.02
CA MET A 926 72.99 0.56 4.20
C MET A 926 71.57 1.09 3.92
N LEU A 927 71.47 2.20 3.18
CA LEU A 927 70.20 2.78 2.76
C LEU A 927 69.37 1.79 1.91
N ASP A 928 70.00 1.15 0.93
CA ASP A 928 69.32 0.20 0.03
C ASP A 928 68.80 -1.03 0.80
N LYS A 929 69.60 -1.55 1.74
CA LYS A 929 69.19 -2.68 2.60
C LYS A 929 68.00 -2.31 3.49
N LEU A 930 68.02 -1.16 4.16
CA LEU A 930 66.91 -0.68 4.98
C LEU A 930 65.63 -0.46 4.16
N GLN A 931 65.75 0.10 2.95
CA GLN A 931 64.60 0.27 2.05
C GLN A 931 63.98 -1.07 1.67
N SER A 932 64.80 -2.09 1.37
CA SER A 932 64.29 -3.44 1.04
C SER A 932 63.45 -4.05 2.17
N LEU A 933 63.88 -3.91 3.43
CA LEU A 933 63.16 -4.44 4.60
C LEU A 933 61.82 -3.75 4.85
N THR A 934 61.72 -2.43 4.58
CA THR A 934 60.46 -1.71 4.78
C THR A 934 59.34 -2.15 3.81
N VAL A 935 59.70 -2.70 2.64
CA VAL A 935 58.76 -3.13 1.59
C VAL A 935 58.23 -4.56 1.81
N MET A 936 58.99 -5.44 2.48
CA MET A 936 58.61 -6.85 2.70
C MET A 936 57.33 -7.03 3.53
N ASP A 937 56.55 -8.09 3.34
CA ASP A 937 55.41 -8.36 4.24
C ASP A 937 55.89 -8.78 5.66
N TYR A 938 55.01 -8.77 6.67
CA TYR A 938 55.43 -9.00 8.05
C TYR A 938 55.97 -10.42 8.30
N ASN A 939 55.49 -11.43 7.57
CA ASN A 939 55.98 -12.80 7.69
C ASN A 939 57.34 -12.94 6.98
N GLN A 940 57.46 -12.39 5.77
CA GLN A 940 58.71 -12.32 5.04
C GLN A 940 59.77 -11.61 5.87
N LEU A 941 59.46 -10.43 6.42
CA LEU A 941 60.33 -9.67 7.31
C LEU A 941 60.81 -10.51 8.50
N LEU A 942 59.90 -11.23 9.18
CA LEU A 942 60.27 -12.09 10.32
C LEU A 942 61.14 -13.27 9.91
N THR A 943 60.90 -13.87 8.74
CA THR A 943 61.66 -15.03 8.27
C THR A 943 63.03 -14.68 7.66
N SER A 944 63.18 -13.52 7.03
CA SER A 944 64.41 -13.11 6.33
C SER A 944 65.32 -12.23 7.18
N ILE A 945 64.92 -11.83 8.40
CA ILE A 945 65.66 -10.85 9.21
C ILE A 945 67.10 -11.29 9.51
N LYS A 946 67.30 -12.60 9.69
CA LYS A 946 68.59 -13.19 10.01
C LYS A 946 69.64 -12.95 8.91
N ASP A 947 69.22 -12.85 7.66
CA ASP A 947 70.12 -12.65 6.53
C ASP A 947 70.61 -11.19 6.42
N TYR A 948 69.99 -10.25 7.16
CA TYR A 948 70.31 -8.81 7.13
C TYR A 948 70.86 -8.27 8.45
N GLU A 949 70.80 -9.05 9.54
CA GLU A 949 71.15 -8.65 10.90
C GLU A 949 72.61 -8.17 11.01
N ASP A 950 73.57 -9.06 10.75
CA ASP A 950 75.00 -8.78 10.84
C ASP A 950 75.40 -7.58 9.95
N ASP A 951 74.92 -7.59 8.71
CA ASP A 951 75.21 -6.57 7.70
C ASP A 951 74.73 -5.16 8.09
N LEU A 952 73.61 -5.05 8.82
CA LEU A 952 73.05 -3.77 9.25
C LEU A 952 73.71 -3.25 10.52
N LEU A 953 74.04 -4.14 11.45
CA LEU A 953 74.75 -3.79 12.68
C LEU A 953 76.19 -3.37 12.38
N ASP A 954 76.90 -4.11 11.52
CA ASP A 954 78.23 -3.74 11.04
C ASP A 954 78.21 -2.38 10.33
N ALA A 955 77.24 -2.15 9.44
CA ALA A 955 77.12 -0.87 8.76
C ALA A 955 76.80 0.30 9.71
N LYS A 956 76.03 0.05 10.78
CA LYS A 956 75.75 1.05 11.82
C LYS A 956 77.03 1.42 12.57
N GLU A 957 77.73 0.44 13.14
CA GLU A 957 78.90 0.68 13.99
C GLU A 957 80.11 1.18 13.19
N ASP A 958 80.40 0.57 12.05
CA ASP A 958 81.63 0.84 11.31
C ASP A 958 81.57 2.05 10.39
N VAL A 959 80.36 2.47 10.01
CA VAL A 959 80.16 3.52 9.00
C VAL A 959 79.27 4.64 9.53
N LEU A 960 78.03 4.35 9.91
CA LEU A 960 77.06 5.38 10.29
C LEU A 960 77.47 6.15 11.54
N ASP A 961 77.81 5.47 12.63
CA ASP A 961 78.11 6.12 13.90
C ASP A 961 79.45 6.86 13.86
N LYS A 962 80.45 6.34 13.12
CA LYS A 962 81.72 7.04 12.88
C LYS A 962 81.53 8.32 12.05
N ILE A 963 80.67 8.28 11.02
CA ILE A 963 80.33 9.46 10.22
C ILE A 963 79.53 10.47 11.04
N ARG A 964 78.54 10.03 11.84
CA ARG A 964 77.78 10.89 12.75
C ARG A 964 78.70 11.60 13.75
N SER A 965 79.58 10.84 14.40
CA SER A 965 80.56 11.38 15.35
C SER A 965 81.48 12.39 14.68
N PHE A 966 81.93 12.11 13.44
CA PHE A 966 82.80 13.01 12.71
C PHE A 966 82.12 14.33 12.34
N ILE A 967 80.94 14.27 11.71
CA ILE A 967 80.19 15.46 11.23
C ILE A 967 79.80 16.38 12.40
N ASN A 968 79.50 15.79 13.56
CA ASN A 968 79.15 16.53 14.77
C ASN A 968 80.38 17.04 15.56
N SER A 969 81.61 16.68 15.17
CA SER A 969 82.84 17.08 15.86
C SER A 969 83.51 18.31 15.23
N GLU A 970 84.47 18.91 15.95
CA GLU A 970 85.29 20.02 15.45
C GLU A 970 86.13 19.64 14.22
N GLN A 971 86.40 18.34 14.01
CA GLN A 971 87.15 17.82 12.86
C GLN A 971 86.44 18.13 11.52
N ALA A 972 85.11 18.17 11.51
CA ALA A 972 84.33 18.56 10.34
C ALA A 972 84.57 20.03 9.94
N ASN A 973 84.75 20.93 10.92
CA ASN A 973 85.10 22.33 10.65
C ASN A 973 86.53 22.46 10.11
N ILE A 974 87.48 21.70 10.65
CA ILE A 974 88.87 21.67 10.18
C ILE A 974 88.93 21.19 8.72
N TYR A 975 88.18 20.14 8.37
CA TYR A 975 88.09 19.62 7.00
C TYR A 975 87.52 20.65 6.00
N ARG A 976 86.52 21.44 6.41
CA ARG A 976 85.99 22.54 5.59
C ARG A 976 87.00 23.67 5.43
N GLN A 977 87.67 24.08 6.51
CA GLN A 977 88.70 25.13 6.50
C GLN A 977 89.90 24.75 5.61
N LEU A 978 90.31 23.49 5.63
CA LEU A 978 91.32 22.93 4.73
C LEU A 978 90.99 23.16 3.25
N SER A 979 89.74 22.86 2.87
CA SER A 979 89.28 23.03 1.50
C SER A 979 89.25 24.49 1.06
N VAL A 980 88.90 25.41 1.97
CA VAL A 980 88.95 26.86 1.73
C VAL A 980 90.39 27.40 1.66
N PHE A 981 91.29 26.90 2.50
CA PHE A 981 92.69 27.33 2.50
C PHE A 981 93.39 27.01 1.17
N LEU A 982 93.16 25.81 0.64
CA LEU A 982 93.69 25.40 -0.67
C LEU A 982 93.13 26.24 -1.82
N SER A 983 91.86 26.66 -1.75
CA SER A 983 91.29 27.53 -2.79
C SER A 983 91.86 28.95 -2.75
N ASP A 984 92.02 29.53 -1.56
CA ASP A 984 92.38 30.94 -1.40
C ASP A 984 93.88 31.21 -1.65
N ASN A 985 94.75 30.25 -1.35
CA ASN A 985 96.20 30.42 -1.43
C ASN A 985 96.86 29.72 -2.64
N ASN A 986 96.08 29.17 -3.57
CA ASN A 986 96.58 28.47 -4.76
C ASN A 986 97.65 29.28 -5.54
N SER A 987 97.45 30.59 -5.68
CA SER A 987 98.41 31.47 -6.36
C SER A 987 99.70 31.72 -5.58
N ASN A 988 99.66 31.69 -4.25
CA ASN A 988 100.81 31.95 -3.38
C ASN A 988 101.66 30.70 -3.15
N LEU A 989 101.04 29.53 -3.16
CA LEU A 989 101.71 28.24 -2.96
C LEU A 989 102.81 27.96 -4.00
N LYS A 990 102.73 28.56 -5.19
CA LYS A 990 103.78 28.45 -6.23
C LYS A 990 105.10 29.14 -5.88
N TYR A 991 105.10 30.01 -4.88
CA TYR A 991 106.26 30.84 -4.49
C TYR A 991 106.90 30.39 -3.18
N VAL A 992 106.46 29.24 -2.65
CA VAL A 992 106.86 28.70 -1.36
C VAL A 992 107.14 27.20 -1.54
N GLU A 993 108.14 26.66 -0.85
CA GLU A 993 108.35 25.21 -0.82
C GLU A 993 107.18 24.54 -0.08
N CYS A 994 106.35 23.78 -0.82
CA CYS A 994 105.10 23.23 -0.28
C CYS A 994 104.79 21.77 -0.68
N ASP A 995 105.65 21.08 -1.42
CA ASP A 995 105.30 19.79 -2.06
C ASP A 995 104.84 18.72 -1.05
N LYS A 996 105.54 18.56 0.08
CA LYS A 996 105.22 17.53 1.09
C LYS A 996 103.91 17.83 1.83
N GLU A 997 103.73 19.09 2.24
CA GLU A 997 102.55 19.51 2.96
C GLU A 997 101.32 19.52 2.05
N LEU A 998 101.46 19.91 0.77
CA LEU A 998 100.38 19.92 -0.21
C LEU A 998 99.90 18.51 -0.59
N ASP A 999 100.82 17.55 -0.72
CA ASP A 999 100.48 16.14 -0.96
C ASP A 999 99.64 15.57 0.20
N LEU A 1000 100.00 15.88 1.45
CA LEU A 1000 99.23 15.48 2.64
C LEU A 1000 97.82 16.11 2.64
N LEU A 1001 97.68 17.37 2.25
CA LEU A 1001 96.37 18.04 2.20
C LEU A 1001 95.47 17.49 1.08
N ASN A 1002 96.05 17.11 -0.06
CA ASN A 1002 95.32 16.47 -1.15
C ASN A 1002 94.92 15.03 -0.80
N GLU A 1003 95.78 14.28 -0.10
CA GLU A 1003 95.49 12.94 0.41
C GLU A 1003 94.26 12.97 1.35
N VAL A 1004 94.19 13.94 2.26
CA VAL A 1004 93.05 14.10 3.17
C VAL A 1004 91.74 14.40 2.44
N GLN A 1005 91.76 15.17 1.34
CA GLN A 1005 90.55 15.45 0.56
C GLN A 1005 90.00 14.23 -0.21
N GLN A 1006 90.86 13.27 -0.55
CA GLN A 1006 90.51 12.10 -1.35
C GLN A 1006 90.32 10.82 -0.52
N HIS A 1007 90.65 10.86 0.77
CA HIS A 1007 90.59 9.69 1.64
C HIS A 1007 89.15 9.22 1.90
N GLU A 1008 88.90 7.90 1.80
CA GLU A 1008 87.56 7.32 1.97
C GLU A 1008 87.07 7.31 3.43
N LYS A 1009 87.98 7.41 4.40
CA LYS A 1009 87.68 7.44 5.85
C LYS A 1009 88.52 8.49 6.59
N PRO A 1010 88.34 9.80 6.33
CA PRO A 1010 89.20 10.84 6.90
C PRO A 1010 89.01 11.01 8.42
N TYR A 1011 87.96 10.41 8.97
CA TYR A 1011 87.67 10.31 10.40
C TYR A 1011 88.53 9.27 11.15
N ALA A 1012 89.34 8.48 10.43
CA ALA A 1012 90.21 7.46 11.02
C ALA A 1012 91.66 7.98 11.15
N GLY A 1013 92.25 7.86 12.34
CA GLY A 1013 93.67 8.18 12.59
C GLY A 1013 93.97 9.66 12.87
N THR A 1014 95.23 10.08 12.66
CA THR A 1014 95.71 11.45 12.96
C THR A 1014 95.66 12.41 11.77
N LEU A 1015 95.16 11.95 10.62
CA LEU A 1015 95.17 12.65 9.33
C LEU A 1015 94.67 14.11 9.40
N ILE A 1016 93.55 14.38 10.07
CA ILE A 1016 93.01 15.74 10.18
C ILE A 1016 93.84 16.65 11.09
N ARG A 1017 94.44 16.07 12.14
CA ARG A 1017 95.33 16.82 13.04
C ARG A 1017 96.62 17.21 12.32
N ASP A 1018 97.16 16.28 11.54
CA ASP A 1018 98.40 16.46 10.79
C ASP A 1018 98.17 17.44 9.63
N ALA A 1019 97.00 17.40 8.98
CA ALA A 1019 96.58 18.40 8.00
C ALA A 1019 96.41 19.82 8.59
N LYS A 1020 95.88 19.94 9.83
CA LYS A 1020 95.81 21.24 10.53
C LYS A 1020 97.20 21.83 10.79
N GLN A 1021 98.18 21.00 11.13
CA GLN A 1021 99.58 21.43 11.31
C GLN A 1021 100.22 21.84 9.98
N ALA A 1022 99.98 21.08 8.91
CA ALA A 1022 100.46 21.41 7.56
C ALA A 1022 99.91 22.75 7.05
N VAL A 1023 98.62 23.05 7.27
CA VAL A 1023 98.04 24.36 6.94
C VAL A 1023 98.70 25.49 7.73
N GLY A 1024 98.98 25.27 9.02
CA GLY A 1024 99.67 26.26 9.86
C GLY A 1024 101.07 26.59 9.33
N LEU A 1025 101.87 25.56 9.02
CA LEU A 1025 103.21 25.70 8.45
C LEU A 1025 103.20 26.41 7.08
N LEU A 1026 102.28 26.03 6.19
CA LEU A 1026 102.16 26.66 4.87
C LEU A 1026 101.72 28.13 4.98
N SER A 1027 100.81 28.44 5.90
CA SER A 1027 100.39 29.83 6.13
C SER A 1027 101.54 30.71 6.62
N GLU A 1028 102.39 30.19 7.51
CA GLU A 1028 103.57 30.90 8.01
C GLU A 1028 104.57 31.16 6.87
N ARG A 1029 104.93 30.12 6.10
CA ARG A 1029 105.87 30.25 4.97
C ARG A 1029 105.36 31.21 3.88
N ILE A 1030 104.05 31.20 3.59
CA ILE A 1030 103.44 32.16 2.65
C ILE A 1030 103.57 33.59 3.16
N THR A 1031 103.35 33.80 4.46
CA THR A 1031 103.42 35.12 5.08
C THR A 1031 104.85 35.66 5.05
N ASP A 1032 105.84 34.81 5.33
CA ASP A 1032 107.25 35.17 5.28
C ASP A 1032 107.69 35.57 3.86
N ALA A 1033 107.37 34.75 2.86
CA ALA A 1033 107.70 35.05 1.46
C ALA A 1033 107.01 36.32 0.94
N GLN A 1034 105.77 36.61 1.38
CA GLN A 1034 105.09 37.88 1.09
C GLN A 1034 105.82 39.07 1.70
N ASN A 1035 106.25 38.96 2.96
CA ASN A 1035 106.93 40.04 3.67
C ASN A 1035 108.32 40.33 3.07
N GLU A 1036 109.08 39.30 2.70
CA GLU A 1036 110.40 39.44 2.09
C GLU A 1036 110.32 40.17 0.74
N MET A 1037 109.46 39.69 -0.17
CA MET A 1037 109.27 40.32 -1.49
C MET A 1037 108.75 41.75 -1.36
N ARG A 1038 107.85 42.01 -0.39
CA ARG A 1038 107.34 43.35 -0.10
C ARG A 1038 108.45 44.31 0.33
N ALA A 1039 109.34 43.87 1.22
CA ALA A 1039 110.46 44.67 1.68
C ALA A 1039 111.41 45.04 0.53
N GLU A 1040 111.71 44.10 -0.37
CA GLU A 1040 112.57 44.35 -1.53
C GLU A 1040 111.99 45.42 -2.48
N VAL A 1041 110.69 45.35 -2.78
CA VAL A 1041 109.99 46.30 -3.65
C VAL A 1041 110.00 47.71 -3.04
N ILE A 1042 109.73 47.82 -1.74
CA ILE A 1042 109.70 49.11 -1.02
C ILE A 1042 111.10 49.75 -1.03
N LEU A 1043 112.14 48.98 -0.71
CA LEU A 1043 113.53 49.47 -0.73
C LEU A 1043 113.93 50.01 -2.12
N LYS A 1044 113.57 49.31 -3.20
CA LYS A 1044 113.82 49.79 -4.57
C LYS A 1044 113.10 51.10 -4.87
N LEU A 1045 111.82 51.21 -4.50
CA LEU A 1045 111.03 52.44 -4.71
C LEU A 1045 111.61 53.64 -3.94
N GLU A 1046 111.98 53.45 -2.68
CA GLU A 1046 112.57 54.50 -1.85
C GLU A 1046 113.90 54.99 -2.43
N ASN A 1047 114.74 54.08 -2.93
CA ASN A 1047 116.00 54.43 -3.55
C ASN A 1047 115.80 55.31 -4.80
N TYR A 1048 114.90 54.93 -5.72
CA TYR A 1048 114.62 55.75 -6.90
C TYR A 1048 113.98 57.11 -6.57
N ILE A 1049 113.11 57.16 -5.55
CA ILE A 1049 112.57 58.43 -5.03
C ILE A 1049 113.71 59.33 -4.54
N SER A 1050 114.69 58.76 -3.83
CA SER A 1050 115.85 59.52 -3.33
C SER A 1050 116.73 60.06 -4.47
N LEU A 1051 117.01 59.23 -5.49
CA LEU A 1051 117.78 59.62 -6.67
C LEU A 1051 117.10 60.73 -7.47
N LEU A 1052 115.76 60.64 -7.61
CA LEU A 1052 115.00 61.65 -8.33
C LEU A 1052 115.02 63.02 -7.64
N LYS A 1053 114.93 63.04 -6.30
CA LYS A 1053 115.02 64.27 -5.49
C LYS A 1053 116.41 64.91 -5.53
N ALA A 1054 117.46 64.12 -5.75
CA ALA A 1054 118.83 64.59 -5.82
C ALA A 1054 119.19 65.23 -7.18
N ASP A 1055 118.37 65.05 -8.22
CA ASP A 1055 118.61 65.62 -9.54
C ASP A 1055 118.52 67.16 -9.50
N LYS A 1056 119.54 67.85 -10.01
CA LYS A 1056 119.59 69.31 -10.08
C LYS A 1056 118.44 69.89 -10.92
N LEU A 1057 118.02 69.19 -11.98
CA LEU A 1057 116.92 69.63 -12.83
C LEU A 1057 115.58 69.57 -12.10
N TYR A 1058 115.42 68.60 -11.19
CA TYR A 1058 114.24 68.48 -10.34
C TYR A 1058 114.16 69.60 -9.29
N GLN A 1059 115.29 69.99 -8.69
CA GLN A 1059 115.34 71.07 -7.71
C GLN A 1059 114.97 72.45 -8.30
N ASN A 1060 115.18 72.64 -9.60
CA ASN A 1060 114.86 73.89 -10.31
C ASN A 1060 113.37 74.03 -10.70
N LEU A 1061 112.55 72.99 -10.51
CA LEU A 1061 111.11 73.02 -10.81
C LEU A 1061 110.30 73.72 -9.69
N SER A 1062 109.09 74.17 -10.01
CA SER A 1062 108.16 74.70 -8.99
C SER A 1062 107.70 73.60 -8.03
N LEU A 1063 107.24 73.98 -6.83
CA LEU A 1063 106.81 73.03 -5.79
C LEU A 1063 105.64 72.13 -6.26
N GLU A 1064 104.75 72.65 -7.11
CA GLU A 1064 103.68 71.85 -7.73
C GLU A 1064 104.24 70.83 -8.73
N GLN A 1065 105.17 71.26 -9.59
CA GLN A 1065 105.80 70.39 -10.59
C GLN A 1065 106.64 69.29 -9.93
N GLN A 1066 107.36 69.62 -8.85
CA GLN A 1066 108.07 68.65 -8.01
C GLN A 1066 107.13 67.56 -7.48
N ASN A 1067 105.97 67.94 -6.92
CA ASN A 1067 104.98 66.98 -6.44
C ASN A 1067 104.41 66.12 -7.56
N MET A 1068 104.09 66.68 -8.73
CA MET A 1068 103.55 65.89 -9.85
C MET A 1068 104.47 64.76 -10.30
N VAL A 1069 105.79 65.00 -10.31
CA VAL A 1069 106.78 64.01 -10.73
C VAL A 1069 106.99 62.93 -9.66
N LEU A 1070 106.89 63.26 -8.37
CA LEU A 1070 107.06 62.28 -7.28
C LEU A 1070 105.84 61.39 -7.02
N GLN A 1071 104.62 61.91 -7.21
CA GLN A 1071 103.37 61.22 -6.85
C GLN A 1071 103.23 59.78 -7.42
N PRO A 1072 103.58 59.50 -8.69
CA PRO A 1072 103.46 58.16 -9.25
C PRO A 1072 104.31 57.09 -8.53
N LEU A 1073 105.51 57.47 -8.04
CA LEU A 1073 106.37 56.56 -7.27
C LEU A 1073 105.83 56.33 -5.84
N LEU A 1074 105.29 57.38 -5.21
CA LEU A 1074 104.70 57.28 -3.87
C LEU A 1074 103.43 56.40 -3.84
N ASN A 1075 102.61 56.47 -4.90
CA ASN A 1075 101.43 55.61 -5.01
C ASN A 1075 101.84 54.13 -5.12
N LYS A 1076 102.86 53.82 -5.92
CA LYS A 1076 103.37 52.44 -6.01
C LYS A 1076 103.94 51.92 -4.70
N LEU A 1077 104.51 52.81 -3.88
CA LEU A 1077 104.99 52.44 -2.55
C LEU A 1077 103.84 52.07 -1.61
N ARG A 1078 102.71 52.80 -1.65
CA ARG A 1078 101.51 52.45 -0.89
C ARG A 1078 100.88 51.13 -1.37
N ASP A 1079 100.79 50.91 -2.67
CA ASP A 1079 100.22 49.67 -3.24
C ASP A 1079 101.02 48.43 -2.79
N ALA A 1080 102.36 48.51 -2.81
CA ALA A 1080 103.22 47.43 -2.36
C ALA A 1080 102.96 47.03 -0.89
N GLN A 1081 102.62 47.98 -0.01
CA GLN A 1081 102.39 47.71 1.41
C GLN A 1081 101.17 46.81 1.68
N GLN A 1082 100.16 46.81 0.82
CA GLN A 1082 98.88 46.12 1.06
C GLN A 1082 98.68 44.86 0.21
N GLU A 1083 99.56 44.61 -0.77
CA GLU A 1083 99.40 43.51 -1.70
C GLU A 1083 99.68 42.15 -1.05
N ARG A 1084 98.77 41.19 -1.24
CA ARG A 1084 98.83 39.84 -0.63
C ARG A 1084 99.36 38.79 -1.58
N PHE A 1085 99.46 39.08 -2.88
CA PHE A 1085 99.95 38.12 -3.86
C PHE A 1085 101.43 38.35 -4.18
N ILE A 1086 102.25 37.32 -3.95
CA ILE A 1086 103.71 37.39 -4.18
C ILE A 1086 104.01 37.70 -5.66
N SER A 1087 103.24 37.11 -6.58
CA SER A 1087 103.35 37.34 -8.03
C SER A 1087 103.17 38.80 -8.44
N VAL A 1088 102.27 39.53 -7.76
CA VAL A 1088 101.97 40.93 -8.06
C VAL A 1088 103.09 41.83 -7.53
N LEU A 1089 103.61 41.54 -6.33
CA LEU A 1089 104.77 42.22 -5.76
C LEU A 1089 106.02 42.06 -6.63
N GLN A 1090 106.29 40.85 -7.14
CA GLN A 1090 107.42 40.57 -8.01
C GLN A 1090 107.34 41.36 -9.33
N ASN A 1091 106.16 41.39 -9.96
CA ASN A 1091 105.93 42.20 -11.17
C ASN A 1091 106.09 43.70 -10.91
N MET A 1092 105.65 44.17 -9.74
CA MET A 1092 105.86 45.56 -9.35
C MET A 1092 107.35 45.90 -9.27
N SER A 1093 108.19 45.01 -8.71
CA SER A 1093 109.65 45.24 -8.65
C SER A 1093 110.29 45.49 -10.01
N TYR A 1094 109.88 44.77 -11.06
CA TYR A 1094 110.50 44.89 -12.39
C TYR A 1094 110.14 46.21 -13.10
N GLY A 1095 108.95 46.77 -12.86
CA GLY A 1095 108.46 47.95 -13.55
C GLY A 1095 108.99 49.30 -13.04
N ILE A 1096 109.64 49.33 -11.86
CA ILE A 1096 110.03 50.58 -11.19
C ILE A 1096 111.06 51.38 -12.02
N GLY A 1097 112.04 50.71 -12.62
CA GLY A 1097 113.11 51.38 -13.38
C GLY A 1097 112.62 52.11 -14.63
N GLU A 1098 111.61 51.57 -15.32
CA GLU A 1098 110.98 52.28 -16.44
C GLU A 1098 110.17 53.49 -15.96
N LEU A 1099 109.48 53.34 -14.83
CA LEU A 1099 108.68 54.42 -14.26
C LEU A 1099 109.58 55.59 -13.84
N TYR A 1100 110.73 55.31 -13.23
CA TYR A 1100 111.75 56.32 -12.92
C TYR A 1100 112.23 57.09 -14.16
N ASN A 1101 112.51 56.40 -15.27
CA ASN A 1101 112.94 57.05 -16.51
C ASN A 1101 111.85 57.92 -17.18
N ARG A 1102 110.57 57.57 -17.00
CA ARG A 1102 109.47 58.46 -17.43
C ARG A 1102 109.46 59.75 -16.61
N GLN A 1103 109.65 59.64 -15.30
CA GLN A 1103 109.70 60.82 -14.42
C GLN A 1103 110.87 61.76 -14.76
N LEU A 1104 112.04 61.23 -15.13
CA LEU A 1104 113.15 62.05 -15.65
C LEU A 1104 112.82 62.80 -16.94
N ASN A 1105 112.06 62.17 -17.84
CA ASN A 1105 111.59 62.83 -19.07
C ASN A 1105 110.52 63.90 -18.80
N ASP A 1106 109.69 63.71 -17.78
CA ASP A 1106 108.71 64.72 -17.37
C ASP A 1106 109.41 65.94 -16.76
N ILE A 1107 110.48 65.76 -15.98
CA ILE A 1107 111.35 66.87 -15.51
C ILE A 1107 111.89 67.68 -16.71
N ALA A 1108 112.40 67.00 -17.75
CA ALA A 1108 112.93 67.65 -18.95
C ALA A 1108 111.86 68.43 -19.74
N ARG A 1109 110.59 67.99 -19.71
CA ARG A 1109 109.48 68.68 -20.37
C ARG A 1109 109.08 69.97 -19.66
N PHE A 1110 109.08 70.00 -18.33
CA PHE A 1110 108.62 71.15 -17.56
C PHE A 1110 109.57 72.36 -17.60
N GLN A 1111 110.82 72.20 -18.06
CA GLN A 1111 111.81 73.28 -18.17
C GLN A 1111 111.67 74.18 -19.40
N ILE A 1112 110.80 73.85 -20.35
CA ILE A 1112 110.64 74.62 -21.58
C ILE A 1112 109.57 75.71 -21.38
N PRO A 1113 109.91 77.01 -21.37
CA PRO A 1113 108.91 78.09 -21.34
C PRO A 1113 108.23 78.15 -22.71
N THR A 1114 106.96 77.76 -22.78
CA THR A 1114 106.20 77.88 -24.01
C THR A 1114 105.56 79.27 -24.09
N SER A 1115 105.98 80.01 -25.11
CA SER A 1115 105.47 81.33 -25.52
C SER A 1115 103.93 81.39 -25.67
N PRO A 1116 103.34 82.58 -25.52
CA PRO A 1116 101.89 82.79 -25.58
C PRO A 1116 101.39 83.02 -27.02
N THR A 1117 100.07 82.87 -27.21
CA THR A 1117 99.23 83.43 -28.31
C THR A 1117 99.16 82.63 -29.63
N LYS A 1118 98.06 82.57 -30.40
CA LYS A 1118 96.79 83.35 -30.52
C LYS A 1118 95.85 82.56 -31.47
N LYS A 1119 94.54 82.45 -31.24
CA LYS A 1119 93.47 83.27 -31.90
C LYS A 1119 93.86 83.86 -33.28
N THR A 1120 93.27 83.34 -34.37
CA THR A 1120 92.68 84.00 -35.56
C THR A 1120 92.50 82.94 -36.67
N GLU A 1121 91.30 82.44 -36.99
CA GLU A 1121 90.25 82.99 -37.88
C GLU A 1121 90.38 82.62 -39.38
N THR A 1122 89.53 81.65 -39.78
CA THR A 1122 88.71 81.55 -41.03
C THR A 1122 89.29 81.74 -42.44
N TYR A 1123 89.17 80.71 -43.29
CA TYR A 1123 88.41 80.60 -44.57
C TYR A 1123 89.05 79.61 -45.59
N ASN A 1124 88.25 79.22 -46.60
CA ASN A 1124 88.51 78.34 -47.76
C ASN A 1124 89.92 78.38 -48.40
N GLU A 1125 90.23 77.27 -49.09
CA GLU A 1125 91.12 77.05 -50.25
C GLU A 1125 92.55 77.66 -50.34
N SER A 1126 93.46 76.73 -50.68
CA SER A 1126 94.73 76.79 -51.45
C SER A 1126 95.96 77.62 -51.01
N ASP A 1127 97.05 76.84 -50.87
CA ASP A 1127 98.43 77.03 -51.37
C ASP A 1127 99.54 77.78 -50.61
N VAL A 1128 100.56 76.96 -50.26
CA VAL A 1128 102.03 77.10 -50.50
C VAL A 1128 102.97 77.84 -49.49
N LEU A 1129 103.98 77.07 -49.01
CA LEU A 1129 105.38 77.32 -48.52
C LEU A 1129 105.74 78.64 -47.77
N GLY A 1130 106.58 78.74 -46.72
CA GLY A 1130 107.50 77.83 -46.01
C GLY A 1130 108.53 78.62 -45.13
N ASN A 1131 109.04 77.96 -44.08
CA ASN A 1131 110.29 78.17 -43.29
C ASN A 1131 110.53 79.38 -42.33
N THR A 1132 110.77 79.06 -41.04
CA THR A 1132 111.99 79.41 -40.25
C THR A 1132 112.12 78.54 -38.98
N VAL A 1133 113.35 78.37 -38.49
CA VAL A 1133 113.94 77.18 -37.84
C VAL A 1133 114.03 77.27 -36.29
N ARG A 1134 113.99 76.10 -35.61
CA ARG A 1134 114.08 75.83 -34.15
C ARG A 1134 115.51 75.53 -33.66
N GLU A 1135 115.79 75.74 -32.37
CA GLU A 1135 116.82 74.97 -31.62
C GLU A 1135 116.23 73.67 -31.00
N PRO A 1136 116.99 72.57 -30.87
CA PRO A 1136 116.44 71.23 -30.57
C PRO A 1136 116.53 70.83 -29.08
N LYS A 1137 115.78 69.76 -28.74
CA LYS A 1137 115.31 69.35 -27.39
C LYS A 1137 116.22 68.31 -26.72
N GLU A 1138 116.47 68.42 -25.41
CA GLU A 1138 117.04 67.31 -24.63
C GLU A 1138 115.99 66.23 -24.32
N VAL A 1139 116.27 64.97 -24.64
CA VAL A 1139 115.38 63.81 -24.37
C VAL A 1139 116.19 62.69 -23.72
N PHE A 1140 115.69 62.10 -22.64
CA PHE A 1140 116.37 61.01 -21.91
C PHE A 1140 115.86 59.63 -22.36
N ILE A 1141 116.77 58.72 -22.70
CA ILE A 1141 116.48 57.32 -23.09
C ILE A 1141 117.33 56.37 -22.25
N THR A 1142 116.89 55.14 -22.04
CA THR A 1142 117.67 54.15 -21.27
C THR A 1142 118.68 53.41 -22.14
N LEU A 1143 119.79 52.96 -21.56
CA LEU A 1143 120.77 52.11 -22.23
C LEU A 1143 120.13 50.82 -22.78
N SER A 1144 119.15 50.24 -22.08
CA SER A 1144 118.44 49.04 -22.55
C SER A 1144 117.65 49.28 -23.84
N THR A 1145 117.02 50.45 -23.99
CA THR A 1145 116.33 50.81 -25.24
C THR A 1145 117.29 51.11 -26.39
N THR A 1146 118.50 51.61 -26.11
CA THR A 1146 119.52 51.82 -27.15
C THR A 1146 120.21 50.53 -27.57
N LEU A 1147 120.50 49.63 -26.63
CA LEU A 1147 121.06 48.30 -26.91
C LEU A 1147 120.15 47.47 -27.83
N LYS A 1148 118.82 47.55 -27.64
CA LYS A 1148 117.84 46.90 -28.54
C LYS A 1148 117.92 47.37 -30.00
N LYS A 1149 118.50 48.54 -30.27
CA LYS A 1149 118.64 49.09 -31.63
C LYS A 1149 119.94 48.65 -32.31
N VAL A 1150 120.89 48.09 -31.57
CA VAL A 1150 122.14 47.57 -32.13
C VAL A 1150 121.84 46.30 -32.90
N LYS A 1151 122.22 46.26 -34.17
CA LYS A 1151 122.12 45.06 -35.00
C LYS A 1151 123.50 44.41 -35.08
N PRO A 1152 123.75 43.34 -34.30
CA PRO A 1152 125.04 42.67 -34.36
C PRO A 1152 125.26 42.07 -35.76
N PRO A 1153 126.46 42.21 -36.36
CA PRO A 1153 126.76 41.63 -37.67
C PRO A 1153 126.79 40.08 -37.63
N LYS A 1154 127.03 39.49 -36.45
CA LYS A 1154 127.02 38.04 -36.21
C LYS A 1154 126.25 37.69 -34.95
N ALA A 1155 125.70 36.47 -34.88
CA ALA A 1155 124.89 36.01 -33.75
C ALA A 1155 125.72 35.72 -32.47
N HIS A 1156 127.00 35.35 -32.63
CA HIS A 1156 127.93 35.07 -31.54
C HIS A 1156 129.26 35.80 -31.80
N ILE A 1157 129.92 36.23 -30.72
CA ILE A 1157 131.22 36.91 -30.75
C ILE A 1157 132.24 35.92 -30.20
N GLU A 1158 133.15 35.44 -31.05
CA GLU A 1158 134.12 34.38 -30.68
C GLU A 1158 135.57 34.84 -30.79
N THR A 1159 135.86 35.82 -31.66
CA THR A 1159 137.21 36.35 -31.87
C THR A 1159 137.33 37.81 -31.45
N SER A 1160 138.56 38.28 -31.20
CA SER A 1160 138.80 39.68 -30.86
C SER A 1160 138.39 40.65 -31.96
N GLU A 1161 138.46 40.25 -33.24
CA GLU A 1161 137.95 41.04 -34.36
C GLU A 1161 136.42 41.18 -34.32
N ASP A 1162 135.70 40.13 -33.93
CA ASP A 1162 134.23 40.18 -33.80
C ASP A 1162 133.79 41.14 -32.66
N VAL A 1163 134.57 41.21 -31.58
CA VAL A 1163 134.33 42.16 -30.49
C VAL A 1163 134.49 43.60 -30.98
N GLU A 1164 135.58 43.89 -31.71
CA GLU A 1164 135.83 45.19 -32.33
C GLU A 1164 134.69 45.59 -33.28
N GLU A 1165 134.18 44.63 -34.07
CA GLU A 1165 133.10 44.87 -35.02
C GLU A 1165 131.76 45.18 -34.33
N TYR A 1166 131.39 44.42 -33.28
CA TYR A 1166 130.17 44.68 -32.50
C TYR A 1166 130.26 45.99 -31.71
N LEU A 1167 131.41 46.27 -31.09
CA LEU A 1167 131.64 47.54 -30.40
C LEU A 1167 131.62 48.71 -31.39
N GLY A 1168 132.05 48.50 -32.64
CA GLY A 1168 131.91 49.45 -33.72
C GLY A 1168 130.45 49.84 -33.99
N GLU A 1169 129.56 48.86 -34.13
CA GLU A 1169 128.12 49.10 -34.34
C GLU A 1169 127.43 49.67 -33.09
N LEU A 1170 127.75 49.17 -31.90
CA LEU A 1170 127.23 49.75 -30.65
C LEU A 1170 127.64 51.22 -30.51
N ARG A 1171 128.92 51.52 -30.75
CA ARG A 1171 129.46 52.89 -30.72
C ARG A 1171 128.72 53.76 -31.73
N LYS A 1172 128.47 53.25 -32.94
CA LYS A 1172 127.72 53.96 -33.98
C LYS A 1172 126.30 54.28 -33.54
N VAL A 1173 125.57 53.32 -32.97
CA VAL A 1173 124.19 53.54 -32.49
C VAL A 1173 124.16 54.51 -31.31
N LEU A 1174 125.09 54.41 -30.35
CA LEU A 1174 125.18 55.34 -29.23
C LEU A 1174 125.51 56.76 -29.71
N LEU A 1175 126.47 56.91 -30.62
CA LEU A 1175 126.81 58.19 -31.23
C LEU A 1175 125.65 58.75 -32.04
N ASP A 1176 124.87 57.92 -32.74
CA ASP A 1176 123.69 58.34 -33.49
C ASP A 1176 122.57 58.86 -32.57
N GLN A 1177 122.37 58.23 -31.41
CA GLN A 1177 121.43 58.73 -30.41
C GLN A 1177 121.89 60.04 -29.76
N ILE A 1178 123.19 60.20 -29.51
CA ILE A 1178 123.76 61.46 -29.02
C ILE A 1178 123.69 62.56 -30.10
N ALA A 1179 123.93 62.22 -31.36
CA ALA A 1179 123.79 63.13 -32.50
C ALA A 1179 122.33 63.62 -32.66
N GLN A 1180 121.36 62.79 -32.29
CA GLN A 1180 119.94 63.15 -32.17
C GLN A 1180 119.63 63.96 -30.88
N GLN A 1181 120.65 64.47 -30.18
CA GLN A 1181 120.58 65.24 -28.93
C GLN A 1181 119.88 64.54 -27.76
N ARG A 1182 119.93 63.20 -27.72
CA ARG A 1182 119.36 62.41 -26.62
C ARG A 1182 120.43 62.09 -25.57
N LYS A 1183 120.07 62.21 -24.30
CA LYS A 1183 120.89 61.79 -23.15
C LYS A 1183 120.56 60.34 -22.80
N ILE A 1184 121.57 59.49 -22.65
CA ILE A 1184 121.38 58.07 -22.36
C ILE A 1184 121.59 57.84 -20.86
N ASN A 1185 120.56 57.37 -20.17
CA ASN A 1185 120.63 56.95 -18.79
C ASN A 1185 121.22 55.54 -18.71
N LEU A 1186 122.30 55.38 -17.96
CA LEU A 1186 123.04 54.12 -17.82
C LEU A 1186 122.48 53.21 -16.72
N ASN A 1187 121.62 53.75 -15.84
CA ASN A 1187 121.03 53.03 -14.70
C ASN A 1187 119.70 52.36 -15.05
#